data_AF-A0A9X4QUE2-F1
#
_entry.id   AF-A0A9X4QUE2-F1
#
_cell.length_a   1.000
_cell.length_b   1.000
_cell.length_c   1.000
_cell.angle_alpha   90.00
_cell.angle_beta   90.00
_cell.angle_gamma   90.00
#
_symmetry.space_group_name_H-M   'P 1'
#
loop_
_entity.id
_entity.type
_entity.pdbx_description
1 polymer ?
#
loop_
_entity_poly.entity_id
_entity_poly.type
_entity_poly.pdbx_seq_one_letter_code
_entity_poly.pdbx_strand_id
1 'polypeptide(L)'
;MLSFRGRTTRPDAAGTVEIYNETATASLAAVAFSGTAWKKQSIVFTAPAASGQTLKLRALMPPTSTGEVGFVDVFSLKPLEYTEAAGWTRDAGTSLAAAHRSNDAVRFPADDAGLELVHDGTSDPIVYQEIYNYAPNARYGISFAGLASAGAAGEVRIYDRTASTVLGSWTFNNSDSFATAYESFMTPAADHELLLEVGIPSGAAGDTVWLDSFKLGQYWEQMVQEGIILTPILRFANAVKEDEELHAAYLTKAEQYTEFAADNMVHKWDPYWRQLTGTDGSDNGTGLYIMPPGFSTEVAPGRSLPHNQYLAYARMLYLLYDATEGDAAYAADRALYWSRANDMTRAFQGTVAAHPLNASMNTDAYLWHYWDPMGSWDEGHYFSYTLEDLSHAGLTMTGALEAYAHGQVFTRLDMERFSRTFTDIMWNQSLTEPVLSWQNSRAPSVTADKERMHQMSGWTQFIPFNPEVRDIADAVCEVNACMPTVAADLAKWSSNKLSNPGFESADADDPTLPDRWTRYLSTSATAGLTNSDSAIGDRSLSIASGSTWQIVEQRLAQYEPNTPYLIEFMGKRYGTTGFRAQVYDYTASTIVGQAYFNDTDWARHSFTVTMPEEGHDVRVRLYNLSVSPSGQSIAFDDVHARPLLALGEVANAGFETADRWDAALPRYWTRGSATPANNAVLDSSTRSAGRSSLKLVSAATGDSQRMSYLWRGYVPGAAYDVSFDGKVDGAAGGLLQIIDKTANAVLVSQSVSAASWTTMAATFTAPGAHDHVLEIVLTHSDPAQPGTFWADQIRVSAG
;
A
#
# COMPACT_ATOMS: atom_id res chain seq x y z
N MET A 1 -2.77 -32.55 40.46
CA MET A 1 -1.84 -31.64 39.77
C MET A 1 -1.76 -30.31 40.50
N LEU A 2 -0.54 -29.81 40.71
CA LEU A 2 -0.26 -28.44 41.14
C LEU A 2 0.27 -27.64 39.96
N SER A 3 -0.23 -26.44 39.72
CA SER A 3 0.36 -25.46 38.82
C SER A 3 0.58 -24.11 39.49
N PHE A 4 1.56 -23.34 39.01
CA PHE A 4 1.89 -21.99 39.48
C PHE A 4 2.66 -21.22 38.41
N ARG A 5 2.84 -19.91 38.56
CA ARG A 5 3.82 -19.13 37.80
C ARG A 5 5.04 -18.84 38.65
N GLY A 6 6.23 -19.07 38.13
CA GLY A 6 7.51 -18.83 38.80
C GLY A 6 8.43 -17.94 37.99
N ARG A 7 9.20 -17.07 38.68
CA ARG A 7 10.36 -16.37 38.12
C ARG A 7 11.38 -16.06 39.22
N THR A 8 12.60 -15.75 38.83
CA THR A 8 13.70 -15.36 39.72
C THR A 8 14.26 -13.99 39.32
N THR A 9 14.96 -13.31 40.22
CA THR A 9 15.63 -12.04 39.90
C THR A 9 16.80 -12.20 38.90
N ARG A 10 17.32 -13.42 38.74
CA ARG A 10 18.41 -13.75 37.83
C ARG A 10 18.14 -15.05 37.06
N PRO A 11 18.65 -15.18 35.81
CA PRO A 11 18.43 -16.38 34.99
C PRO A 11 18.97 -17.68 35.60
N ASP A 12 20.06 -17.61 36.35
CA ASP A 12 20.79 -18.75 36.94
C ASP A 12 20.33 -19.14 38.34
N ALA A 13 19.53 -18.29 39.00
CA ALA A 13 18.92 -18.63 40.27
C ALA A 13 17.75 -19.60 40.07
N ALA A 14 17.67 -20.64 40.89
CA ALA A 14 16.59 -21.63 40.85
C ALA A 14 15.84 -21.67 42.19
N GLY A 15 14.53 -21.46 42.13
CA GLY A 15 13.62 -21.80 43.23
C GLY A 15 13.06 -23.21 43.03
N THR A 16 12.39 -23.75 44.04
CA THR A 16 11.69 -25.05 43.98
C THR A 16 10.32 -24.92 44.60
N VAL A 17 9.31 -25.48 43.95
CA VAL A 17 7.99 -25.69 44.56
C VAL A 17 7.74 -27.17 44.68
N GLU A 18 7.23 -27.62 45.82
CA GLU A 18 6.94 -29.03 46.07
C GLU A 18 5.65 -29.25 46.86
N ILE A 19 5.09 -30.45 46.70
CA ILE A 19 4.06 -31.00 47.57
C ILE A 19 4.75 -31.93 48.55
N TYR A 20 4.75 -31.54 49.82
CA TYR A 20 5.40 -32.25 50.90
C TYR A 20 4.38 -32.92 51.81
N ASN A 21 4.53 -34.22 52.02
CA ASN A 21 3.79 -34.98 52.99
C ASN A 21 4.46 -34.84 54.37
N GLU A 22 3.88 -34.00 55.22
CA GLU A 22 4.42 -33.73 56.55
C GLU A 22 4.34 -34.97 57.45
N THR A 23 3.25 -35.73 57.36
CA THR A 23 3.05 -36.94 58.16
C THR A 23 4.10 -38.00 57.85
N ALA A 24 4.42 -38.19 56.57
CA ALA A 24 5.44 -39.15 56.12
C ALA A 24 6.85 -38.55 56.05
N THR A 25 7.01 -37.25 56.31
CA THR A 25 8.28 -36.53 56.20
C THR A 25 8.93 -36.65 54.81
N ALA A 26 8.12 -36.67 53.75
CA ALA A 26 8.59 -36.98 52.39
C ALA A 26 8.03 -36.01 51.35
N SER A 27 8.85 -35.62 50.37
CA SER A 27 8.38 -34.89 49.19
C SER A 27 7.64 -35.86 48.26
N LEU A 28 6.41 -35.52 47.88
CA LEU A 28 5.62 -36.30 46.94
C LEU A 28 5.93 -35.94 45.49
N ALA A 29 6.23 -34.67 45.24
CA ALA A 29 6.68 -34.15 43.95
C ALA A 29 7.28 -32.75 44.13
N ALA A 30 8.28 -32.41 43.31
CA ALA A 30 8.93 -31.11 43.30
C ALA A 30 9.28 -30.68 41.87
N VAL A 31 9.24 -29.37 41.61
CA VAL A 31 9.74 -28.76 40.36
C VAL A 31 10.58 -27.54 40.66
N ALA A 32 11.70 -27.43 39.95
CA ALA A 32 12.53 -26.25 39.98
C ALA A 32 12.05 -25.21 38.96
N PHE A 33 12.17 -23.93 39.29
CA PHE A 33 11.89 -22.82 38.38
C PHE A 33 13.03 -21.81 38.38
N SER A 34 13.36 -21.27 37.21
CA SER A 34 14.40 -20.25 37.02
C SER A 34 14.05 -19.34 35.84
N GLY A 35 14.78 -18.23 35.72
CA GLY A 35 14.56 -17.24 34.66
C GLY A 35 13.84 -15.98 35.15
N THR A 36 14.10 -14.86 34.49
CA THR A 36 13.55 -13.54 34.87
C THR A 36 12.14 -13.28 34.35
N ALA A 37 11.69 -14.04 33.35
CA ALA A 37 10.33 -14.01 32.84
C ALA A 37 9.42 -14.92 33.68
N TRP A 38 8.17 -14.51 33.87
CA TRP A 38 7.15 -15.37 34.46
C TRP A 38 6.88 -16.58 33.57
N LYS A 39 7.07 -17.78 34.10
CA LYS A 39 6.77 -19.03 33.41
C LYS A 39 5.77 -19.86 34.21
N LYS A 40 4.78 -20.44 33.53
CA LYS A 40 3.90 -21.45 34.14
C LYS A 40 4.72 -22.71 34.40
N GLN A 41 4.52 -23.30 35.56
CA GLN A 41 5.18 -24.50 36.07
C GLN A 41 4.09 -25.44 36.59
N SER A 42 4.30 -26.74 36.43
CA SER A 42 3.31 -27.75 36.80
C SER A 42 3.99 -29.01 37.32
N ILE A 43 3.37 -29.67 38.31
CA ILE A 43 3.75 -31.00 38.78
C ILE A 43 2.52 -31.87 39.02
N VAL A 44 2.64 -33.12 38.62
CA VAL A 44 1.68 -34.19 38.95
C VAL A 44 2.24 -34.96 40.15
N PHE A 45 1.35 -35.32 41.08
CA PHE A 45 1.68 -36.16 42.22
C PHE A 45 0.48 -37.03 42.56
N THR A 46 0.73 -38.19 43.15
CA THR A 46 -0.30 -39.08 43.69
C THR A 46 -0.53 -38.74 45.15
N ALA A 47 -1.77 -38.45 45.53
CA ALA A 47 -2.12 -38.27 46.94
C ALA A 47 -1.92 -39.60 47.70
N PRO A 48 -1.49 -39.57 48.97
CA PRO A 48 -1.33 -40.79 49.76
C PRO A 48 -2.64 -41.58 49.85
N ALA A 49 -2.56 -42.90 49.69
CA ALA A 49 -3.73 -43.78 49.76
C ALA A 49 -4.37 -43.85 51.17
N ALA A 50 -3.59 -43.58 52.21
CA ALA A 50 -4.08 -43.54 53.59
C ALA A 50 -4.70 -42.16 53.91
N SER A 51 -5.92 -42.16 54.44
CA SER A 51 -6.59 -40.94 54.91
C SER A 51 -5.93 -40.35 56.16
N GLY A 52 -6.14 -39.05 56.41
CA GLY A 52 -5.64 -38.35 57.60
C GLY A 52 -4.20 -37.84 57.52
N GLN A 53 -3.54 -37.92 56.36
CA GLN A 53 -2.20 -37.36 56.17
C GLN A 53 -2.24 -35.84 55.89
N THR A 54 -1.25 -35.10 56.40
CA THR A 54 -1.11 -33.65 56.19
C THR A 54 -0.17 -33.39 55.02
N LEU A 55 -0.69 -32.72 53.98
CA LEU A 55 0.09 -32.27 52.83
C LEU A 55 0.34 -30.76 52.92
N LYS A 56 1.57 -30.33 52.60
CA LYS A 56 1.99 -28.92 52.55
C LYS A 56 2.49 -28.59 51.15
N LEU A 57 2.05 -27.45 50.63
CA LEU A 57 2.69 -26.80 49.50
C LEU A 57 3.86 -25.97 50.02
N ARG A 58 5.09 -26.26 49.57
CA ARG A 58 6.29 -25.50 49.95
C ARG A 58 6.88 -24.81 48.73
N ALA A 59 7.19 -23.53 48.85
CA ALA A 59 8.06 -22.80 47.93
C ALA A 59 9.39 -22.56 48.65
N LEU A 60 10.48 -23.01 48.04
CA LEU A 60 11.82 -23.03 48.59
C LEU A 60 12.75 -22.23 47.68
N MET A 61 13.64 -21.45 48.28
CA MET A 61 14.79 -20.85 47.62
C MET A 61 16.03 -21.37 48.36
N PRO A 62 16.99 -22.02 47.68
CA PRO A 62 18.26 -22.35 48.30
C PRO A 62 18.92 -21.08 48.85
N PRO A 63 19.67 -21.15 49.96
CA PRO A 63 20.45 -20.00 50.42
C PRO A 63 21.42 -19.59 49.32
N THR A 64 21.26 -18.38 48.81
CA THR A 64 22.16 -17.82 47.81
C THR A 64 22.98 -16.70 48.44
N SER A 65 24.22 -16.55 47.99
CA SER A 65 25.14 -15.56 48.55
C SER A 65 24.90 -14.12 48.05
N THR A 66 23.99 -13.92 47.08
CA THR A 66 23.80 -12.60 46.44
C THR A 66 22.40 -12.01 46.58
N GLY A 67 21.57 -12.54 47.49
CA GLY A 67 20.25 -11.96 47.82
C GLY A 67 19.16 -12.18 46.76
N GLU A 68 19.29 -13.23 45.97
CA GLU A 68 18.34 -13.61 44.93
C GLU A 68 16.95 -13.90 45.51
N VAL A 69 15.92 -13.43 44.81
CA VAL A 69 14.53 -13.61 45.21
C VAL A 69 13.80 -14.44 44.16
N GLY A 70 13.13 -15.49 44.63
CA GLY A 70 12.17 -16.26 43.85
C GLY A 70 10.77 -15.70 44.05
N PHE A 71 10.05 -15.47 42.95
CA PHE A 71 8.65 -15.07 42.97
C PHE A 71 7.82 -16.24 42.47
N VAL A 72 6.75 -16.54 43.20
CA VAL A 72 5.74 -17.54 42.84
C VAL A 72 4.37 -16.89 42.96
N ASP A 73 3.49 -17.19 42.02
CA ASP A 73 2.13 -16.64 41.97
C ASP A 73 1.15 -17.62 41.32
N VAL A 74 -0.15 -17.39 41.47
CA VAL A 74 -1.24 -18.11 40.79
C VAL A 74 -1.19 -19.63 41.06
N PHE A 75 -1.07 -20.02 42.33
CA PHE A 75 -1.15 -21.44 42.70
C PHE A 75 -2.54 -22.02 42.42
N SER A 76 -2.56 -23.17 41.76
CA SER A 76 -3.76 -23.94 41.50
C SER A 76 -3.48 -25.42 41.81
N LEU A 77 -4.22 -25.98 42.76
CA LEU A 77 -4.17 -27.40 43.08
C LEU A 77 -5.51 -28.03 42.71
N LYS A 78 -5.50 -28.92 41.72
CA LYS A 78 -6.69 -29.59 41.19
C LYS A 78 -6.41 -31.09 41.04
N PRO A 79 -7.42 -31.96 41.15
CA PRO A 79 -7.27 -33.34 40.69
C PRO A 79 -6.87 -33.34 39.20
N LEU A 80 -6.04 -34.32 38.81
CA LEU A 80 -5.85 -34.62 37.38
C LEU A 80 -7.14 -35.33 36.96
N GLU A 81 -7.91 -34.72 36.09
CA GLU A 81 -9.22 -35.21 35.69
C GLU A 81 -9.10 -35.82 34.30
N TYR A 82 -9.53 -37.08 34.19
CA TYR A 82 -9.75 -37.73 32.91
C TYR A 82 -11.25 -37.67 32.63
N THR A 83 -11.63 -36.72 31.80
CA THR A 83 -13.03 -36.49 31.46
C THR A 83 -13.31 -36.84 30.01
N GLU A 84 -14.59 -36.93 29.68
CA GLU A 84 -15.02 -36.86 28.29
C GLU A 84 -14.42 -35.62 27.61
N ALA A 85 -13.95 -35.80 26.38
CA ALA A 85 -13.55 -34.69 25.52
C ALA A 85 -14.83 -34.11 24.89
N ALA A 86 -15.30 -32.98 25.42
CA ALA A 86 -16.53 -32.34 24.93
C ALA A 86 -16.45 -32.09 23.41
N GLY A 87 -17.47 -32.55 22.68
CA GLY A 87 -17.51 -32.46 21.21
C GLY A 87 -16.76 -33.55 20.46
N TRP A 88 -16.12 -34.50 21.16
CA TRP A 88 -15.49 -35.70 20.60
C TRP A 88 -16.23 -36.97 21.06
N THR A 89 -16.26 -37.97 20.19
CA THR A 89 -16.89 -39.27 20.42
C THR A 89 -15.83 -40.36 20.34
N ARG A 90 -15.78 -41.25 21.33
CA ARG A 90 -14.94 -42.44 21.25
C ARG A 90 -15.52 -43.46 20.28
N ASP A 91 -14.66 -44.09 19.49
CA ASP A 91 -15.07 -45.22 18.66
C ASP A 91 -15.50 -46.43 19.51
N ALA A 92 -16.32 -47.31 18.92
CA ALA A 92 -16.85 -48.50 19.57
C ALA A 92 -15.73 -49.48 19.94
N GLY A 93 -15.24 -49.39 21.18
CA GLY A 93 -14.12 -50.20 21.68
C GLY A 93 -13.11 -49.38 22.47
N THR A 94 -13.06 -48.07 22.24
CA THR A 94 -12.18 -47.16 22.97
C THR A 94 -12.78 -46.84 24.34
N SER A 95 -12.06 -47.22 25.41
CA SER A 95 -12.46 -46.90 26.79
C SER A 95 -12.12 -45.45 27.17
N LEU A 96 -12.72 -44.92 28.24
CA LEU A 96 -12.33 -43.60 28.78
C LEU A 96 -10.85 -43.57 29.19
N ALA A 97 -10.29 -44.69 29.65
CA ALA A 97 -8.87 -44.76 29.98
C ALA A 97 -7.98 -44.68 28.72
N ALA A 98 -8.47 -45.19 27.59
CA ALA A 98 -7.74 -45.23 26.33
C ALA A 98 -7.86 -43.93 25.51
N ALA A 99 -8.90 -43.12 25.72
CA ALA A 99 -8.99 -41.79 25.14
C ALA A 99 -9.85 -40.84 25.99
N HIS A 100 -9.27 -39.70 26.38
CA HIS A 100 -9.90 -38.73 27.27
C HIS A 100 -9.34 -37.31 27.09
N ARG A 101 -10.04 -36.34 27.65
CA ARG A 101 -9.50 -35.01 27.88
C ARG A 101 -8.65 -35.03 29.14
N SER A 102 -7.43 -34.49 29.05
CA SER A 102 -6.45 -34.44 30.12
C SER A 102 -6.11 -32.99 30.45
N ASN A 103 -6.21 -32.62 31.73
CA ASN A 103 -5.80 -31.31 32.22
C ASN A 103 -4.34 -31.29 32.68
N ASP A 104 -3.48 -32.19 32.18
CA ASP A 104 -2.06 -32.24 32.52
C ASP A 104 -1.32 -31.01 31.97
N ALA A 105 -1.14 -30.00 32.82
CA ALA A 105 -0.43 -28.77 32.49
C ALA A 105 1.10 -28.94 32.33
N VAL A 106 1.65 -30.14 32.53
CA VAL A 106 3.02 -30.48 32.06
C VAL A 106 3.00 -30.71 30.56
N ARG A 107 1.96 -31.38 30.05
CA ARG A 107 1.78 -31.67 28.63
C ARG A 107 1.17 -30.48 27.89
N PHE A 108 0.20 -29.79 28.48
CA PHE A 108 -0.49 -28.65 27.90
C PHE A 108 -0.11 -27.36 28.67
N PRO A 109 1.13 -26.83 28.51
CA PRO A 109 1.57 -25.66 29.26
C PRO A 109 0.87 -24.37 28.81
N ALA A 110 0.50 -24.28 27.53
CA ALA A 110 -0.18 -23.12 26.95
C ALA A 110 -1.67 -23.08 27.33
N ASP A 111 -2.30 -24.24 27.41
CA ASP A 111 -3.75 -24.40 27.57
C ASP A 111 -4.13 -24.99 28.94
N ASP A 112 -5.43 -25.10 29.20
CA ASP A 112 -5.96 -25.68 30.45
C ASP A 112 -6.20 -27.20 30.34
N ALA A 113 -6.29 -27.75 29.12
CA ALA A 113 -6.42 -29.18 28.83
C ALA A 113 -6.23 -29.46 27.34
N GLY A 114 -5.90 -30.71 26.99
CA GLY A 114 -5.90 -31.21 25.62
C GLY A 114 -6.39 -32.65 25.53
N LEU A 115 -6.24 -33.26 24.35
CA LEU A 115 -6.66 -34.64 24.07
C LEU A 115 -5.51 -35.61 24.33
N GLU A 116 -5.77 -36.70 25.04
CA GLU A 116 -4.80 -37.75 25.37
C GLU A 116 -5.37 -39.12 25.00
N LEU A 117 -4.60 -39.89 24.22
CA LEU A 117 -4.93 -41.27 23.84
C LEU A 117 -3.82 -42.19 24.34
N VAL A 118 -4.20 -43.33 24.94
CA VAL A 118 -3.31 -44.35 25.48
C VAL A 118 -3.66 -45.69 24.86
N HIS A 119 -2.70 -46.33 24.21
CA HIS A 119 -2.87 -47.64 23.59
C HIS A 119 -2.86 -48.74 24.66
N ASP A 120 -3.84 -49.64 24.65
CA ASP A 120 -3.98 -50.70 25.67
C ASP A 120 -3.21 -51.99 25.34
N GLY A 121 -2.64 -52.05 24.13
CA GLY A 121 -1.90 -53.21 23.60
C GLY A 121 -2.75 -54.22 22.85
N THR A 122 -4.06 -53.98 22.73
CA THR A 122 -5.02 -54.89 22.09
C THR A 122 -5.95 -54.21 21.08
N SER A 123 -6.28 -52.93 21.28
CA SER A 123 -7.13 -52.15 20.38
C SER A 123 -6.59 -50.74 20.16
N ASP A 124 -6.72 -50.27 18.92
CA ASP A 124 -6.34 -48.91 18.54
C ASP A 124 -7.31 -47.93 19.24
N PRO A 125 -6.83 -47.06 20.14
CA PRO A 125 -7.68 -46.01 20.68
C PRO A 125 -8.03 -45.03 19.57
N ILE A 126 -9.32 -44.79 19.35
CA ILE A 126 -9.82 -43.83 18.37
C ILE A 126 -10.85 -42.93 19.01
N VAL A 127 -10.70 -41.63 18.79
CA VAL A 127 -11.76 -40.63 18.99
C VAL A 127 -11.99 -39.86 17.73
N TYR A 128 -13.22 -39.40 17.53
CA TYR A 128 -13.60 -38.66 16.34
C TYR A 128 -14.54 -37.50 16.65
N GLN A 129 -14.59 -36.55 15.73
CA GLN A 129 -15.59 -35.49 15.68
C GLN A 129 -16.27 -35.52 14.31
N GLU A 130 -17.59 -35.41 14.29
CA GLU A 130 -18.35 -35.27 13.05
C GLU A 130 -18.18 -33.86 12.48
N ILE A 131 -17.92 -33.78 11.17
CA ILE A 131 -17.75 -32.53 10.44
C ILE A 131 -19.08 -32.18 9.78
N TYR A 132 -19.82 -31.26 10.40
CA TYR A 132 -21.10 -30.80 9.89
C TYR A 132 -20.96 -29.60 8.95
N ASN A 133 -21.94 -29.42 8.07
CA ASN A 133 -22.10 -28.23 7.21
C ASN A 133 -20.86 -27.90 6.37
N TYR A 134 -20.11 -28.91 5.90
CA TYR A 134 -18.98 -28.65 5.02
C TYR A 134 -19.48 -28.19 3.63
N ALA A 135 -18.73 -27.30 2.99
CA ALA A 135 -18.96 -26.93 1.60
C ALA A 135 -18.55 -28.12 0.71
N PRO A 136 -19.45 -28.66 -0.14
CA PRO A 136 -19.13 -29.82 -0.96
C PRO A 136 -18.12 -29.48 -2.05
N ASN A 137 -17.27 -30.46 -2.41
CA ASN A 137 -16.21 -30.32 -3.43
C ASN A 137 -15.26 -29.14 -3.19
N ALA A 138 -15.03 -28.78 -1.93
CA ALA A 138 -14.21 -27.65 -1.55
C ALA A 138 -12.92 -28.11 -0.88
N ARG A 139 -11.86 -27.32 -1.03
CA ARG A 139 -10.61 -27.55 -0.31
C ARG A 139 -10.78 -27.13 1.14
N TYR A 140 -10.36 -27.99 2.07
CA TYR A 140 -10.35 -27.73 3.50
C TYR A 140 -8.92 -27.81 4.02
N GLY A 141 -8.59 -26.92 4.96
CA GLY A 141 -7.36 -26.94 5.73
C GLY A 141 -7.60 -27.52 7.12
N ILE A 142 -6.64 -28.29 7.61
CA ILE A 142 -6.57 -28.76 8.98
C ILE A 142 -5.22 -28.39 9.59
N SER A 143 -5.23 -27.93 10.84
CA SER A 143 -4.01 -27.78 11.64
C SER A 143 -4.22 -28.38 13.03
N PHE A 144 -3.20 -29.03 13.55
CA PHE A 144 -3.19 -29.60 14.90
C PHE A 144 -1.76 -29.64 15.43
N ALA A 145 -1.60 -29.64 16.75
CA ALA A 145 -0.32 -29.84 17.41
C ALA A 145 -0.30 -31.25 18.01
N GLY A 146 0.72 -32.06 17.65
CA GLY A 146 0.84 -33.45 18.12
C GLY A 146 2.15 -33.75 18.84
N LEU A 147 2.07 -34.54 19.91
CA LEU A 147 3.18 -35.09 20.70
C LEU A 147 2.93 -36.59 20.94
N ALA A 148 3.96 -37.42 20.89
CA ALA A 148 3.89 -38.86 21.11
C ALA A 148 4.90 -39.31 22.16
N SER A 149 4.60 -40.38 22.91
CA SER A 149 5.59 -41.03 23.77
C SER A 149 6.69 -41.66 22.91
N ALA A 150 7.86 -41.91 23.50
CA ALA A 150 8.97 -42.51 22.78
C ALA A 150 8.56 -43.88 22.18
N GLY A 151 8.65 -44.02 20.85
CA GLY A 151 8.27 -45.22 20.12
C GLY A 151 6.82 -45.26 19.62
N ALA A 152 5.96 -44.34 20.08
CA ALA A 152 4.58 -44.23 19.63
C ALA A 152 4.46 -43.35 18.37
N ALA A 153 3.40 -43.57 17.59
CA ALA A 153 2.99 -42.69 16.51
C ALA A 153 1.48 -42.48 16.55
N GLY A 154 1.05 -41.22 16.50
CA GLY A 154 -0.35 -40.86 16.35
C GLY A 154 -0.72 -40.64 14.90
N GLU A 155 -2.00 -40.79 14.60
CA GLU A 155 -2.60 -40.49 13.30
C GLU A 155 -3.77 -39.52 13.49
N VAL A 156 -3.84 -38.50 12.65
CA VAL A 156 -5.03 -37.68 12.42
C VAL A 156 -5.49 -37.93 11.00
N ARG A 157 -6.77 -38.22 10.79
CA ARG A 157 -7.32 -38.44 9.45
C ARG A 157 -8.72 -37.89 9.27
N ILE A 158 -9.06 -37.58 8.03
CA ILE A 158 -10.43 -37.27 7.62
C ILE A 158 -11.01 -38.51 6.94
N TYR A 159 -12.05 -39.07 7.54
CA TYR A 159 -12.73 -40.27 7.06
C TYR A 159 -14.12 -39.95 6.55
N ASP A 160 -14.39 -40.31 5.30
CA ASP A 160 -15.71 -40.30 4.70
C ASP A 160 -16.41 -41.61 5.03
N ARG A 161 -17.29 -41.57 6.04
CA ARG A 161 -18.00 -42.75 6.54
C ARG A 161 -18.98 -43.27 5.49
N THR A 162 -19.60 -42.38 4.70
CA THR A 162 -20.56 -42.74 3.66
C THR A 162 -19.91 -43.53 2.54
N ALA A 163 -18.73 -43.10 2.07
CA ALA A 163 -17.98 -43.79 1.02
C ALA A 163 -17.02 -44.86 1.55
N SER A 164 -16.79 -44.90 2.87
CA SER A 164 -15.75 -45.71 3.51
C SER A 164 -14.35 -45.45 2.96
N THR A 165 -13.99 -44.17 2.79
CA THR A 165 -12.69 -43.74 2.23
C THR A 165 -12.00 -42.72 3.13
N VAL A 166 -10.66 -42.74 3.13
CA VAL A 166 -9.84 -41.73 3.82
C VAL A 166 -9.57 -40.59 2.83
N LEU A 167 -9.99 -39.37 3.18
CA LEU A 167 -9.78 -38.17 2.35
C LEU A 167 -8.41 -37.52 2.62
N GLY A 168 -7.85 -37.72 3.80
CA GLY A 168 -6.50 -37.33 4.19
C GLY A 168 -6.08 -38.04 5.48
N SER A 169 -4.80 -38.39 5.62
CA SER A 169 -4.24 -38.99 6.83
C SER A 169 -2.82 -38.48 7.06
N TRP A 170 -2.52 -38.14 8.31
CA TRP A 170 -1.27 -37.51 8.73
C TRP A 170 -0.78 -38.13 10.03
N THR A 171 0.44 -38.67 10.00
CA THR A 171 1.07 -39.30 11.16
C THR A 171 2.04 -38.36 11.85
N PHE A 172 2.16 -38.46 13.17
CA PHE A 172 3.14 -37.71 13.96
C PHE A 172 3.77 -38.58 15.05
N ASN A 173 5.03 -38.32 15.36
CA ASN A 173 5.83 -39.11 16.32
C ASN A 173 6.81 -38.25 17.14
N ASN A 174 6.54 -36.95 17.26
CA ASN A 174 7.42 -36.01 17.97
C ASN A 174 7.43 -36.34 19.46
N SER A 175 8.59 -36.66 20.04
CA SER A 175 8.71 -37.06 21.45
C SER A 175 9.06 -35.95 22.42
N ASP A 176 9.63 -34.85 21.91
CA ASP A 176 10.29 -33.85 22.73
C ASP A 176 9.43 -32.60 22.96
N SER A 177 8.62 -32.25 21.95
CA SER A 177 7.69 -31.13 21.99
C SER A 177 6.54 -31.34 21.02
N PHE A 178 5.42 -30.65 21.27
CA PHE A 178 4.35 -30.55 20.28
C PHE A 178 4.90 -29.98 18.98
N ALA A 179 4.62 -30.65 17.87
CA ALA A 179 4.85 -30.09 16.53
C ALA A 179 3.50 -29.81 15.86
N THR A 180 3.39 -28.63 15.28
CA THR A 180 2.20 -28.24 14.53
C THR A 180 2.27 -28.78 13.11
N ALA A 181 1.23 -29.50 12.69
CA ALA A 181 1.00 -29.91 11.32
C ALA A 181 -0.02 -28.96 10.65
N TYR A 182 0.19 -28.69 9.36
CA TYR A 182 -0.71 -27.90 8.51
C TYR A 182 -0.95 -28.66 7.22
N GLU A 183 -2.18 -29.09 7.00
CA GLU A 183 -2.51 -30.05 5.96
C GLU A 183 -3.82 -29.67 5.26
N SER A 184 -4.09 -30.29 4.11
CA SER A 184 -5.33 -30.03 3.37
C SER A 184 -5.91 -31.27 2.72
N PHE A 185 -7.22 -31.27 2.52
CA PHE A 185 -7.98 -32.31 1.81
C PHE A 185 -9.11 -31.69 0.99
N MET A 186 -9.72 -32.47 0.10
CA MET A 186 -10.94 -32.07 -0.63
C MET A 186 -12.14 -32.75 0.00
N THR A 187 -13.18 -31.99 0.33
CA THR A 187 -14.47 -32.55 0.73
C THR A 187 -15.15 -33.23 -0.46
N PRO A 188 -15.96 -34.28 -0.23
CA PRO A 188 -16.71 -34.95 -1.29
C PRO A 188 -17.94 -34.11 -1.69
N ALA A 189 -18.82 -34.71 -2.50
CA ALA A 189 -20.13 -34.14 -2.80
C ALA A 189 -20.97 -33.94 -1.51
N ALA A 190 -22.12 -33.25 -1.64
CA ALA A 190 -23.05 -33.08 -0.54
C ALA A 190 -23.58 -34.43 -0.02
N ASP A 191 -24.11 -34.44 1.20
CA ASP A 191 -24.76 -35.59 1.86
C ASP A 191 -23.83 -36.74 2.31
N HIS A 192 -22.50 -36.54 2.29
CA HIS A 192 -21.58 -37.49 2.93
C HIS A 192 -21.42 -37.17 4.42
N GLU A 193 -21.17 -38.20 5.21
CA GLU A 193 -20.85 -38.09 6.63
C GLU A 193 -19.34 -38.14 6.82
N LEU A 194 -18.76 -37.03 7.27
CA LEU A 194 -17.32 -36.88 7.44
C LEU A 194 -16.93 -36.88 8.91
N LEU A 195 -15.82 -37.55 9.22
CA LEU A 195 -15.23 -37.61 10.55
C LEU A 195 -13.81 -37.06 10.52
N LEU A 196 -13.47 -36.23 11.51
CA LEU A 196 -12.11 -36.01 11.94
C LEU A 196 -11.76 -37.05 12.99
N GLU A 197 -10.90 -38.01 12.65
CA GLU A 197 -10.47 -39.08 13.55
C GLU A 197 -9.05 -38.84 14.05
N VAL A 198 -8.81 -39.21 15.30
CA VAL A 198 -7.51 -39.21 15.95
C VAL A 198 -7.31 -40.60 16.57
N GLY A 199 -6.15 -41.22 16.33
CA GLY A 199 -5.86 -42.52 16.89
C GLY A 199 -4.38 -42.85 17.03
N ILE A 200 -4.12 -44.04 17.58
CA ILE A 200 -2.81 -44.69 17.57
C ILE A 200 -2.97 -45.99 16.76
N PRO A 201 -2.73 -45.97 15.44
CA PRO A 201 -3.04 -47.11 14.55
C PRO A 201 -2.13 -48.32 14.76
N SER A 202 -1.03 -48.14 15.49
CA SER A 202 -0.17 -49.22 15.94
C SER A 202 0.63 -48.76 17.16
N GLY A 203 0.54 -49.49 18.27
CA GLY A 203 1.30 -49.19 19.47
C GLY A 203 1.46 -50.39 20.41
N ALA A 204 2.41 -50.29 21.33
CA ALA A 204 2.49 -51.15 22.50
C ALA A 204 1.56 -50.67 23.61
N ALA A 205 1.26 -51.53 24.58
CA ALA A 205 0.53 -51.11 25.78
C ALA A 205 1.29 -49.97 26.49
N GLY A 206 0.61 -48.84 26.70
CA GLY A 206 1.17 -47.64 27.32
C GLY A 206 1.70 -46.58 26.34
N ASP A 207 1.76 -46.88 25.04
CA ASP A 207 2.04 -45.85 24.04
C ASP A 207 0.97 -44.77 24.11
N THR A 208 1.40 -43.51 24.19
CA THR A 208 0.52 -42.38 24.46
C THR A 208 0.75 -41.28 23.43
N VAL A 209 -0.33 -40.66 22.96
CA VAL A 209 -0.25 -39.45 22.13
C VAL A 209 -1.08 -38.34 22.76
N TRP A 210 -0.60 -37.12 22.61
CA TRP A 210 -1.24 -35.89 23.08
C TRP A 210 -1.46 -34.97 21.90
N LEU A 211 -2.66 -34.40 21.80
CA LEU A 211 -3.04 -33.48 20.74
C LEU A 211 -3.71 -32.22 21.29
N ASP A 212 -3.46 -31.11 20.61
CA ASP A 212 -4.04 -29.81 20.95
C ASP A 212 -4.19 -28.92 19.70
N SER A 213 -4.79 -27.73 19.86
CA SER A 213 -4.83 -26.67 18.85
C SER A 213 -5.45 -27.10 17.51
N PHE A 214 -6.49 -27.95 17.55
CA PHE A 214 -7.24 -28.33 16.36
C PHE A 214 -7.91 -27.11 15.72
N LYS A 215 -7.65 -26.91 14.42
CA LYS A 215 -8.43 -26.04 13.55
C LYS A 215 -8.76 -26.81 12.29
N LEU A 216 -10.02 -26.78 11.91
CA LEU A 216 -10.52 -27.37 10.67
C LEU A 216 -11.47 -26.37 10.05
N GLY A 217 -11.30 -26.10 8.76
CA GLY A 217 -12.15 -25.16 8.06
C GLY A 217 -11.85 -25.13 6.58
N GLN A 218 -12.81 -24.62 5.80
CA GLN A 218 -12.62 -24.42 4.37
C GLN A 218 -11.36 -23.56 4.14
N TYR A 219 -10.57 -23.94 3.13
CA TYR A 219 -9.46 -23.11 2.68
C TYR A 219 -10.07 -21.85 2.05
N TRP A 220 -9.61 -20.69 2.51
CA TRP A 220 -10.16 -19.41 2.08
C TRP A 220 -9.03 -18.43 1.81
N GLU A 221 -9.11 -17.76 0.66
CA GLU A 221 -8.21 -16.67 0.31
C GLU A 221 -8.53 -15.43 1.14
N GLN A 222 -7.48 -14.76 1.64
CA GLN A 222 -7.64 -13.52 2.40
C GLN A 222 -8.16 -12.41 1.47
N MET A 223 -9.11 -11.58 1.93
CA MET A 223 -9.71 -10.50 1.13
C MET A 223 -8.65 -9.57 0.52
N VAL A 224 -7.56 -9.32 1.26
CA VAL A 224 -6.43 -8.51 0.77
C VAL A 224 -5.82 -9.06 -0.53
N GLN A 225 -5.71 -10.38 -0.65
CA GLN A 225 -5.11 -11.04 -1.81
C GLN A 225 -5.98 -10.83 -3.05
N GLU A 226 -7.29 -10.98 -2.89
CA GLU A 226 -8.26 -10.77 -3.95
C GLU A 226 -8.23 -9.31 -4.43
N GLY A 227 -8.27 -8.35 -3.49
CA GLY A 227 -8.16 -6.92 -3.83
C GLY A 227 -6.87 -6.58 -4.58
N ILE A 228 -5.72 -7.09 -4.12
CA ILE A 228 -4.43 -6.85 -4.77
C ILE A 228 -4.33 -7.52 -6.15
N ILE A 229 -4.84 -8.74 -6.32
CA ILE A 229 -4.76 -9.48 -7.59
C ILE A 229 -5.74 -8.91 -8.61
N LEU A 230 -6.97 -8.59 -8.21
CA LEU A 230 -7.99 -8.10 -9.13
C LEU A 230 -7.80 -6.64 -9.51
N THR A 231 -7.19 -5.80 -8.68
CA THR A 231 -6.89 -4.40 -9.01
C THR A 231 -6.18 -4.23 -10.37
N PRO A 232 -5.01 -4.84 -10.65
CA PRO A 232 -4.35 -4.72 -11.95
C PRO A 232 -5.16 -5.36 -13.09
N ILE A 233 -5.93 -6.43 -12.81
CA ILE A 233 -6.81 -7.08 -13.80
C ILE A 233 -7.94 -6.15 -14.22
N LEU A 234 -8.58 -5.47 -13.27
CA LEU A 234 -9.65 -4.51 -13.54
C LEU A 234 -9.12 -3.23 -14.19
N ARG A 235 -7.90 -2.77 -13.84
CA ARG A 235 -7.23 -1.68 -14.58
C ARG A 235 -6.99 -2.04 -16.04
N PHE A 236 -6.59 -3.29 -16.32
CA PHE A 236 -6.51 -3.79 -17.69
C PHE A 236 -7.90 -3.81 -18.35
N ALA A 237 -8.93 -4.30 -17.66
CA ALA A 237 -10.27 -4.36 -18.20
C ALA A 237 -10.82 -2.96 -18.55
N ASN A 238 -10.65 -1.99 -17.66
CA ASN A 238 -11.04 -0.59 -17.88
C ASN A 238 -10.29 0.00 -19.07
N ALA A 239 -8.95 -0.16 -19.12
CA ALA A 239 -8.15 0.34 -20.23
C ALA A 239 -8.57 -0.25 -21.60
N VAL A 240 -8.96 -1.54 -21.64
CA VAL A 240 -9.48 -2.17 -22.87
C VAL A 240 -10.88 -1.64 -23.20
N LYS A 241 -11.76 -1.50 -22.22
CA LYS A 241 -13.13 -1.02 -22.45
C LYS A 241 -13.17 0.44 -22.92
N GLU A 242 -12.27 1.27 -22.41
CA GLU A 242 -12.10 2.67 -22.81
C GLU A 242 -11.50 2.84 -24.21
N ASP A 243 -10.76 1.85 -24.73
CA ASP A 243 -10.04 1.94 -26.01
C ASP A 243 -10.55 0.96 -27.07
N GLU A 244 -11.32 1.47 -28.04
CA GLU A 244 -11.83 0.69 -29.16
C GLU A 244 -10.72 -0.01 -29.97
N GLU A 245 -9.49 0.54 -30.03
CA GLU A 245 -8.38 -0.09 -30.76
C GLU A 245 -7.94 -1.41 -30.11
N LEU A 246 -8.15 -1.57 -28.80
CA LEU A 246 -7.81 -2.79 -28.06
C LEU A 246 -8.91 -3.86 -28.15
N HIS A 247 -10.12 -3.49 -28.59
CA HIS A 247 -11.27 -4.38 -28.49
C HIS A 247 -11.09 -5.67 -29.27
N ALA A 248 -10.59 -5.58 -30.50
CA ALA A 248 -10.40 -6.72 -31.38
C ALA A 248 -9.47 -7.79 -30.78
N ALA A 249 -8.49 -7.39 -29.96
CA ALA A 249 -7.53 -8.29 -29.35
C ALA A 249 -7.94 -8.74 -27.93
N TYR A 250 -8.60 -7.87 -27.16
CA TYR A 250 -8.68 -8.02 -25.72
C TYR A 250 -10.07 -7.88 -25.10
N LEU A 251 -11.09 -7.38 -25.81
CA LEU A 251 -12.39 -7.07 -25.20
C LEU A 251 -13.02 -8.30 -24.53
N THR A 252 -13.10 -9.42 -25.25
CA THR A 252 -13.63 -10.68 -24.69
C THR A 252 -12.91 -11.10 -23.41
N LYS A 253 -11.60 -10.85 -23.32
CA LYS A 253 -10.84 -11.20 -22.12
C LYS A 253 -11.08 -10.21 -20.97
N ALA A 254 -11.20 -8.92 -21.27
CA ALA A 254 -11.59 -7.89 -20.30
C ALA A 254 -13.00 -8.14 -19.73
N GLU A 255 -13.94 -8.57 -20.57
CA GLU A 255 -15.29 -8.97 -20.16
C GLU A 255 -15.25 -10.18 -19.22
N GLN A 256 -14.55 -11.25 -19.59
CA GLN A 256 -14.36 -12.44 -18.73
C GLN A 256 -13.77 -12.10 -17.37
N TYR A 257 -12.82 -11.16 -17.31
CA TYR A 257 -12.23 -10.73 -16.05
C TYR A 257 -13.20 -9.88 -15.21
N THR A 258 -14.01 -9.05 -15.85
CA THR A 258 -15.05 -8.26 -15.18
C THR A 258 -16.12 -9.19 -14.59
N GLU A 259 -16.60 -10.16 -15.38
CA GLU A 259 -17.57 -11.18 -14.97
C GLU A 259 -17.04 -12.00 -13.79
N PHE A 260 -15.79 -12.47 -13.87
CA PHE A 260 -15.17 -13.20 -12.76
C PHE A 260 -15.14 -12.39 -11.46
N ALA A 261 -14.74 -11.11 -11.53
CA ALA A 261 -14.69 -10.25 -10.36
C ALA A 261 -16.08 -9.99 -9.75
N ALA A 262 -17.07 -9.66 -10.58
CA ALA A 262 -18.44 -9.44 -10.14
C ALA A 262 -19.07 -10.70 -9.55
N ASP A 263 -19.08 -11.79 -10.32
CA ASP A 263 -19.94 -12.95 -10.02
C ASP A 263 -19.31 -13.92 -9.01
N ASN A 264 -17.99 -13.92 -8.87
CA ASN A 264 -17.28 -14.89 -8.03
C ASN A 264 -16.61 -14.26 -6.81
N MET A 265 -16.20 -12.98 -6.88
CA MET A 265 -15.47 -12.35 -5.78
C MET A 265 -16.39 -11.47 -4.93
N VAL A 266 -17.24 -10.62 -5.52
CA VAL A 266 -18.14 -9.77 -4.72
C VAL A 266 -19.15 -10.59 -3.93
N HIS A 267 -19.89 -11.47 -4.61
CA HIS A 267 -20.93 -12.28 -3.95
C HIS A 267 -20.39 -13.27 -2.92
N LYS A 268 -19.12 -13.66 -3.03
CA LYS A 268 -18.43 -14.48 -2.02
C LYS A 268 -18.38 -13.79 -0.66
N TRP A 269 -18.29 -12.45 -0.63
CA TRP A 269 -18.16 -11.68 0.60
C TRP A 269 -19.47 -11.08 1.12
N ASP A 270 -20.55 -11.08 0.33
CA ASP A 270 -21.84 -10.50 0.69
C ASP A 270 -22.37 -10.92 2.08
N PRO A 271 -22.30 -12.20 2.50
CA PRO A 271 -22.79 -12.62 3.82
C PRO A 271 -22.03 -11.98 4.99
N TYR A 272 -20.87 -11.40 4.73
CA TYR A 272 -19.96 -10.83 5.73
C TYR A 272 -19.89 -9.31 5.65
N TRP A 273 -20.68 -8.67 4.78
CA TRP A 273 -20.84 -7.22 4.77
C TRP A 273 -21.58 -6.79 6.05
N ARG A 274 -21.05 -5.75 6.70
CA ARG A 274 -21.67 -5.13 7.85
C ARG A 274 -21.81 -3.63 7.64
N GLN A 275 -23.04 -3.19 7.42
CA GLN A 275 -23.40 -1.78 7.48
C GLN A 275 -23.30 -1.29 8.94
N LEU A 276 -22.53 -0.23 9.18
CA LEU A 276 -22.35 0.39 10.49
C LEU A 276 -23.30 1.58 10.66
N THR A 277 -23.37 2.46 9.67
CA THR A 277 -24.28 3.60 9.59
C THR A 277 -24.82 3.75 8.18
N GLY A 278 -25.91 4.49 7.97
CA GLY A 278 -26.50 4.67 6.63
C GLY A 278 -27.21 3.41 6.10
N THR A 279 -27.33 3.30 4.79
CA THR A 279 -28.04 2.21 4.10
C THR A 279 -27.12 1.57 3.06
N ASP A 280 -27.00 0.23 3.06
CA ASP A 280 -26.26 -0.49 2.02
C ASP A 280 -26.83 -0.17 0.61
N GLY A 281 -25.96 0.03 -0.36
CA GLY A 281 -26.31 0.53 -1.70
C GLY A 281 -26.56 2.04 -1.78
N SER A 282 -26.44 2.79 -0.67
CA SER A 282 -26.54 4.25 -0.64
C SER A 282 -25.23 4.87 -0.19
N ASP A 283 -24.81 5.93 -0.87
CA ASP A 283 -23.57 6.64 -0.55
C ASP A 283 -23.76 7.63 0.62
N ASN A 284 -24.11 7.10 1.80
CA ASN A 284 -24.44 7.91 2.99
C ASN A 284 -24.03 7.27 4.33
N GLY A 285 -23.29 6.15 4.31
CA GLY A 285 -22.98 5.35 5.49
C GLY A 285 -21.51 5.14 5.86
N THR A 286 -21.30 4.14 6.69
CA THR A 286 -20.01 3.51 6.95
C THR A 286 -20.26 2.02 7.06
N GLY A 287 -19.27 1.21 6.72
CA GLY A 287 -19.48 -0.21 6.50
C GLY A 287 -18.17 -0.92 6.24
N LEU A 288 -18.11 -2.22 6.55
CA LEU A 288 -16.93 -3.04 6.29
C LEU A 288 -17.28 -4.52 6.28
N TYR A 289 -16.34 -5.34 5.82
CA TYR A 289 -16.43 -6.79 5.88
C TYR A 289 -15.81 -7.34 7.16
N ILE A 290 -16.44 -8.35 7.76
CA ILE A 290 -15.94 -9.08 8.93
C ILE A 290 -15.26 -10.40 8.51
N MET A 291 -14.30 -10.85 9.30
CA MET A 291 -13.70 -12.18 9.18
C MET A 291 -14.78 -13.26 9.33
N PRO A 292 -14.93 -14.18 8.38
CA PRO A 292 -15.97 -15.19 8.49
C PRO A 292 -15.72 -16.20 9.62
N PRO A 293 -16.78 -16.77 10.22
CA PRO A 293 -16.68 -17.87 11.18
C PRO A 293 -16.21 -19.18 10.52
N GLY A 294 -15.34 -19.94 11.20
CA GLY A 294 -15.03 -21.34 10.86
C GLY A 294 -13.91 -21.57 9.84
N PHE A 295 -13.03 -20.60 9.61
CA PHE A 295 -11.91 -20.74 8.67
C PHE A 295 -10.62 -21.18 9.36
N SER A 296 -9.89 -22.09 8.70
CA SER A 296 -8.63 -22.65 9.23
C SER A 296 -7.46 -21.66 9.18
N THR A 297 -7.55 -20.62 8.34
CA THR A 297 -6.54 -19.57 8.17
C THR A 297 -6.78 -18.33 9.03
N GLU A 298 -7.97 -18.16 9.63
CA GLU A 298 -8.33 -16.93 10.34
C GLU A 298 -7.97 -16.97 11.82
N VAL A 299 -7.40 -15.87 12.30
CA VAL A 299 -6.98 -15.72 13.71
C VAL A 299 -8.06 -15.11 14.59
N ALA A 300 -9.08 -14.46 14.01
CA ALA A 300 -10.11 -13.73 14.76
C ALA A 300 -11.50 -13.72 14.08
N PRO A 301 -12.19 -14.87 13.99
CA PRO A 301 -13.49 -14.96 13.33
C PRO A 301 -14.55 -14.04 13.96
N GLY A 302 -15.40 -13.44 13.12
CA GLY A 302 -16.47 -12.50 13.50
C GLY A 302 -16.00 -11.08 13.83
N ARG A 303 -14.70 -10.81 13.74
CA ARG A 303 -14.10 -9.48 13.95
C ARG A 303 -14.02 -8.71 12.64
N SER A 304 -13.91 -7.38 12.71
CA SER A 304 -13.71 -6.53 11.52
C SER A 304 -12.42 -6.91 10.79
N LEU A 305 -12.36 -6.82 9.47
CA LEU A 305 -11.06 -7.00 8.79
C LEU A 305 -10.09 -5.83 9.10
N PRO A 306 -8.77 -6.07 9.13
CA PRO A 306 -7.78 -4.99 9.25
C PRO A 306 -7.85 -4.02 8.06
N HIS A 307 -7.39 -2.78 8.25
CA HIS A 307 -7.55 -1.71 7.26
C HIS A 307 -6.95 -2.06 5.90
N ASN A 308 -5.76 -2.65 5.89
CA ASN A 308 -5.07 -3.04 4.66
C ASN A 308 -5.88 -4.07 3.84
N GLN A 309 -6.69 -4.90 4.49
CA GLN A 309 -7.48 -5.92 3.81
C GLN A 309 -8.68 -5.33 3.10
N TYR A 310 -9.55 -4.66 3.86
CA TYR A 310 -10.80 -4.17 3.30
C TYR A 310 -10.58 -2.93 2.41
N LEU A 311 -9.50 -2.15 2.59
CA LEU A 311 -9.19 -1.01 1.71
C LEU A 311 -8.55 -1.45 0.39
N ALA A 312 -7.77 -2.54 0.38
CA ALA A 312 -7.34 -3.15 -0.88
C ALA A 312 -8.56 -3.65 -1.68
N TYR A 313 -9.59 -4.14 -0.99
CA TYR A 313 -10.86 -4.53 -1.59
C TYR A 313 -11.72 -3.32 -2.04
N ALA A 314 -11.76 -2.24 -1.25
CA ALA A 314 -12.45 -1.00 -1.62
C ALA A 314 -11.90 -0.43 -2.93
N ARG A 315 -10.57 -0.45 -3.11
CA ARG A 315 -9.91 -0.08 -4.36
C ARG A 315 -10.38 -0.94 -5.54
N MET A 316 -10.45 -2.25 -5.35
CA MET A 316 -10.97 -3.16 -6.37
C MET A 316 -12.44 -2.84 -6.72
N LEU A 317 -13.28 -2.51 -5.74
CA LEU A 317 -14.69 -2.18 -5.97
C LEU A 317 -14.88 -0.89 -6.78
N TYR A 318 -14.05 0.15 -6.58
CA TYR A 318 -14.07 1.33 -7.46
C TYR A 318 -13.76 0.95 -8.91
N LEU A 319 -12.72 0.15 -9.12
CA LEU A 319 -12.33 -0.27 -10.47
C LEU A 319 -13.38 -1.20 -11.12
N LEU A 320 -14.06 -2.02 -10.32
CA LEU A 320 -15.17 -2.85 -10.79
C LEU A 320 -16.41 -2.01 -11.13
N TYR A 321 -16.66 -0.96 -10.34
CA TYR A 321 -17.66 0.05 -10.67
C TYR A 321 -17.33 0.70 -12.02
N ASP A 322 -16.10 1.08 -12.31
CA ASP A 322 -15.79 1.61 -13.65
C ASP A 322 -15.95 0.53 -14.74
N ALA A 323 -15.47 -0.69 -14.48
CA ALA A 323 -15.48 -1.79 -15.44
C ALA A 323 -16.88 -2.20 -15.89
N THR A 324 -17.88 -2.00 -15.06
CA THR A 324 -19.26 -2.43 -15.34
C THR A 324 -20.13 -1.30 -15.89
N GLU A 325 -19.55 -0.14 -16.22
CA GLU A 325 -20.30 1.05 -16.67
C GLU A 325 -21.01 0.74 -18.00
N GLY A 326 -22.30 1.08 -18.07
CA GLY A 326 -23.12 0.81 -19.25
C GLY A 326 -23.58 -0.65 -19.43
N ASP A 327 -23.15 -1.59 -18.59
CA ASP A 327 -23.58 -2.99 -18.66
C ASP A 327 -24.86 -3.23 -17.84
N ALA A 328 -25.94 -3.61 -18.54
CA ALA A 328 -27.24 -3.84 -17.93
C ALA A 328 -27.26 -5.03 -16.96
N ALA A 329 -26.34 -6.01 -17.11
CA ALA A 329 -26.27 -7.17 -16.23
C ALA A 329 -25.91 -6.77 -14.79
N TYR A 330 -25.09 -5.73 -14.63
CA TYR A 330 -24.55 -5.32 -13.32
C TYR A 330 -25.24 -4.08 -12.75
N ALA A 331 -26.25 -3.53 -13.41
CA ALA A 331 -26.90 -2.28 -13.01
C ALA A 331 -27.41 -2.27 -11.56
N ALA A 332 -27.83 -3.43 -11.04
CA ALA A 332 -28.27 -3.58 -9.65
C ALA A 332 -27.10 -3.56 -8.65
N ASP A 333 -26.00 -4.24 -8.97
CA ASP A 333 -24.85 -4.41 -8.07
C ASP A 333 -23.91 -3.20 -8.09
N ARG A 334 -23.91 -2.40 -9.17
CA ARG A 334 -23.11 -1.16 -9.29
C ARG A 334 -23.28 -0.24 -8.08
N ALA A 335 -24.51 -0.08 -7.60
CA ALA A 335 -24.78 0.75 -6.43
C ALA A 335 -24.07 0.22 -5.17
N LEU A 336 -23.99 -1.11 -5.01
CA LEU A 336 -23.27 -1.76 -3.92
C LEU A 336 -21.76 -1.61 -4.06
N TYR A 337 -21.20 -1.75 -5.27
CA TYR A 337 -19.76 -1.57 -5.49
C TYR A 337 -19.33 -0.17 -5.04
N TRP A 338 -20.06 0.85 -5.49
CA TRP A 338 -19.80 2.23 -5.14
C TRP A 338 -20.00 2.52 -3.66
N SER A 339 -21.17 2.19 -3.10
CA SER A 339 -21.50 2.53 -1.72
C SER A 339 -20.57 1.83 -0.74
N ARG A 340 -20.26 0.54 -0.96
CA ARG A 340 -19.42 -0.23 -0.04
C ARG A 340 -17.96 0.22 -0.09
N ALA A 341 -17.44 0.61 -1.26
CA ALA A 341 -16.13 1.23 -1.38
C ALA A 341 -16.05 2.54 -0.58
N ASN A 342 -17.06 3.41 -0.71
CA ASN A 342 -17.17 4.68 0.01
C ASN A 342 -17.39 4.50 1.52
N ASP A 343 -18.15 3.49 1.92
CA ASP A 343 -18.47 3.18 3.32
C ASP A 343 -17.25 2.65 4.06
N MET A 344 -16.46 1.78 3.43
CA MET A 344 -15.19 1.27 3.95
C MET A 344 -14.15 2.39 4.12
N THR A 345 -14.03 3.24 3.11
CA THR A 345 -13.08 4.35 3.12
C THR A 345 -13.48 5.43 4.12
N ARG A 346 -14.79 5.72 4.30
CA ARG A 346 -15.29 6.61 5.38
C ARG A 346 -15.10 6.02 6.76
N ALA A 347 -15.30 4.71 6.93
CA ALA A 347 -15.00 4.03 8.19
C ALA A 347 -13.51 4.20 8.56
N PHE A 348 -12.61 4.01 7.58
CA PHE A 348 -11.17 4.27 7.78
C PHE A 348 -10.88 5.74 8.08
N GLN A 349 -11.42 6.68 7.30
CA GLN A 349 -11.22 8.13 7.52
C GLN A 349 -11.58 8.54 8.95
N GLY A 350 -12.66 7.99 9.50
CA GLY A 350 -13.09 8.23 10.89
C GLY A 350 -12.11 7.75 11.97
N THR A 351 -11.13 6.93 11.62
CA THR A 351 -10.10 6.40 12.52
C THR A 351 -8.75 7.11 12.39
N VAL A 352 -8.55 7.89 11.32
CA VAL A 352 -7.30 8.64 11.08
C VAL A 352 -7.19 9.80 12.07
N ALA A 353 -6.03 9.93 12.70
CA ALA A 353 -5.73 10.97 13.68
C ALA A 353 -4.57 11.87 13.23
N ALA A 354 -4.46 13.06 13.82
CA ALA A 354 -3.27 13.89 13.69
C ALA A 354 -2.09 13.21 14.38
N HIS A 355 -0.92 13.20 13.74
CA HIS A 355 0.25 12.55 14.28
C HIS A 355 0.78 13.28 15.54
N PRO A 356 1.10 12.56 16.65
CA PRO A 356 1.58 13.17 17.89
C PRO A 356 2.86 14.01 17.75
N LEU A 357 3.68 13.72 16.74
CA LEU A 357 4.93 14.45 16.46
C LEU A 357 4.74 15.72 15.62
N ASN A 358 3.52 16.04 15.17
CA ASN A 358 3.24 17.21 14.32
C ASN A 358 3.80 18.51 14.90
N ALA A 359 3.58 18.77 16.19
CA ALA A 359 4.06 19.97 16.86
C ALA A 359 5.60 20.03 16.96
N SER A 360 6.24 18.90 17.26
CA SER A 360 7.71 18.84 17.39
C SER A 360 8.45 18.87 16.06
N MET A 361 7.80 18.42 14.98
CA MET A 361 8.41 18.33 13.65
C MET A 361 7.88 19.39 12.67
N ASN A 362 7.02 20.30 13.15
CA ASN A 362 6.39 21.34 12.33
C ASN A 362 5.75 20.79 11.05
N THR A 363 4.97 19.73 11.21
CA THR A 363 4.22 19.05 10.14
C THR A 363 2.76 18.87 10.54
N ASP A 364 1.92 18.38 9.62
CA ASP A 364 0.52 18.03 9.86
C ASP A 364 0.19 16.59 9.40
N ALA A 365 1.18 15.70 9.48
CA ALA A 365 1.06 14.28 9.14
C ALA A 365 -0.08 13.55 9.88
N TYR A 366 -0.51 12.43 9.30
CA TYR A 366 -1.52 11.54 9.85
C TYR A 366 -0.92 10.35 10.60
N LEU A 367 -1.73 9.78 11.49
CA LEU A 367 -1.48 8.54 12.21
C LEU A 367 -2.71 7.65 12.09
N TRP A 368 -2.49 6.36 11.88
CA TRP A 368 -3.54 5.35 11.90
C TRP A 368 -2.97 4.01 12.37
N HIS A 369 -3.84 3.12 12.84
CA HIS A 369 -3.46 1.77 13.26
C HIS A 369 -3.53 0.80 12.09
N TYR A 370 -2.91 -0.36 12.25
CA TYR A 370 -3.15 -1.53 11.39
C TYR A 370 -4.60 -2.01 11.48
N TRP A 371 -5.18 -1.88 12.68
CA TRP A 371 -6.52 -2.34 12.98
C TRP A 371 -7.17 -1.53 14.12
N ASP A 372 -8.20 -0.78 13.78
CA ASP A 372 -9.08 -0.09 14.72
C ASP A 372 -10.38 -0.88 14.99
N PRO A 373 -10.91 -0.82 16.23
CA PRO A 373 -12.20 -1.43 16.57
C PRO A 373 -13.34 -0.65 15.91
N MET A 374 -14.22 -1.36 15.20
CA MET A 374 -15.34 -0.76 14.44
C MET A 374 -16.70 -1.04 15.06
N GLY A 375 -16.72 -1.82 16.15
CA GLY A 375 -17.88 -1.99 17.00
C GLY A 375 -17.59 -2.87 18.21
N SER A 376 -18.62 -3.12 19.03
CA SER A 376 -18.48 -3.92 20.26
C SER A 376 -18.04 -5.37 19.98
N TRP A 377 -18.28 -5.87 18.76
CA TRP A 377 -17.76 -7.16 18.33
C TRP A 377 -16.26 -7.16 18.07
N ASP A 378 -15.52 -6.07 18.26
CA ASP A 378 -14.04 -6.03 18.22
C ASP A 378 -13.41 -5.93 19.62
N GLU A 379 -14.22 -5.85 20.68
CA GLU A 379 -13.73 -5.74 22.06
C GLU A 379 -12.98 -7.01 22.53
N GLY A 380 -11.90 -6.80 23.30
CA GLY A 380 -11.11 -7.86 23.93
C GLY A 380 -10.03 -8.48 23.04
N HIS A 381 -9.80 -7.93 21.84
CA HIS A 381 -8.77 -8.40 20.92
C HIS A 381 -7.46 -7.60 21.07
N TYR A 382 -6.32 -8.28 21.10
CA TYR A 382 -5.02 -7.65 21.40
C TYR A 382 -4.36 -6.97 20.19
N PHE A 383 -4.80 -7.26 18.96
CA PHE A 383 -4.29 -6.58 17.77
C PHE A 383 -4.91 -5.20 17.54
N SER A 384 -6.07 -4.94 18.17
CA SER A 384 -6.64 -3.60 18.24
C SER A 384 -5.56 -2.68 18.81
N TYR A 385 -5.32 -1.52 18.20
CA TYR A 385 -4.26 -0.55 18.57
C TYR A 385 -2.82 -0.90 18.13
N THR A 386 -2.61 -1.91 17.29
CA THR A 386 -1.29 -2.13 16.68
C THR A 386 -1.01 -0.99 15.69
N LEU A 387 0.08 -0.26 15.88
CA LEU A 387 0.52 0.79 14.96
C LEU A 387 0.77 0.21 13.58
N GLU A 388 0.41 0.95 12.54
CA GLU A 388 0.58 0.50 11.17
C GLU A 388 2.07 0.44 10.78
N ASP A 389 2.42 -0.57 10.00
CA ASP A 389 3.79 -0.73 9.49
C ASP A 389 3.99 -0.26 8.05
N LEU A 390 5.24 -0.06 7.65
CA LEU A 390 5.63 0.45 6.31
C LEU A 390 4.98 -0.33 5.17
N SER A 391 4.85 -1.65 5.29
CA SER A 391 4.29 -2.54 4.27
C SER A 391 2.77 -2.43 4.22
N HIS A 392 2.11 -2.66 5.35
CA HIS A 392 0.67 -2.67 5.45
C HIS A 392 0.06 -1.27 5.29
N ALA A 393 0.72 -0.21 5.78
CA ALA A 393 0.39 1.19 5.50
C ALA A 393 0.28 1.45 4.00
N GLY A 394 1.27 0.96 3.25
CA GLY A 394 1.30 1.08 1.79
C GLY A 394 0.05 0.52 1.13
N LEU A 395 -0.47 -0.62 1.62
CA LEU A 395 -1.70 -1.24 1.14
C LEU A 395 -2.96 -0.51 1.61
N THR A 396 -3.04 -0.18 2.90
CA THR A 396 -4.11 0.59 3.54
C THR A 396 -4.40 1.87 2.75
N MET A 397 -3.37 2.64 2.42
CA MET A 397 -3.55 3.90 1.71
C MET A 397 -3.96 3.75 0.25
N THR A 398 -3.81 2.57 -0.38
CA THR A 398 -4.26 2.40 -1.77
C THR A 398 -5.77 2.56 -1.93
N GLY A 399 -6.57 2.20 -0.91
CA GLY A 399 -8.01 2.48 -0.91
C GLY A 399 -8.30 3.98 -0.77
N ALA A 400 -7.53 4.71 0.03
CA ALA A 400 -7.68 6.16 0.19
C ALA A 400 -7.30 6.92 -1.09
N LEU A 401 -6.23 6.49 -1.77
CA LEU A 401 -5.83 7.01 -3.08
C LEU A 401 -6.89 6.77 -4.15
N GLU A 402 -7.47 5.57 -4.20
CA GLU A 402 -8.51 5.26 -5.18
C GLU A 402 -9.80 6.04 -4.90
N ALA A 403 -10.19 6.20 -3.63
CA ALA A 403 -11.31 7.08 -3.26
C ALA A 403 -11.05 8.53 -3.68
N TYR A 404 -9.86 9.07 -3.40
CA TYR A 404 -9.47 10.39 -3.86
C TYR A 404 -9.51 10.52 -5.40
N ALA A 405 -9.06 9.52 -6.15
CA ALA A 405 -9.09 9.52 -7.61
C ALA A 405 -10.53 9.59 -8.17
N HIS A 406 -11.50 9.01 -7.45
CA HIS A 406 -12.93 9.10 -7.74
C HIS A 406 -13.60 10.34 -7.10
N GLY A 407 -12.78 11.17 -6.43
CA GLY A 407 -13.15 12.34 -5.66
C GLY A 407 -14.21 12.04 -4.60
N GLN A 408 -14.01 10.94 -3.89
CA GLN A 408 -14.80 10.46 -2.78
C GLN A 408 -13.96 10.48 -1.50
N VAL A 409 -14.61 10.77 -0.37
CA VAL A 409 -14.10 10.61 1.01
C VAL A 409 -12.87 11.47 1.36
N PHE A 410 -11.75 11.23 0.69
CA PHE A 410 -10.48 11.90 0.93
C PHE A 410 -10.23 13.04 -0.06
N THR A 411 -9.47 14.02 0.41
CA THR A 411 -9.08 15.22 -0.33
C THR A 411 -7.62 15.19 -0.75
N ARG A 412 -7.21 16.15 -1.58
CA ARG A 412 -5.79 16.38 -1.87
C ARG A 412 -5.00 16.66 -0.59
N LEU A 413 -5.55 17.46 0.33
CA LEU A 413 -4.91 17.75 1.61
C LEU A 413 -4.72 16.48 2.44
N ASP A 414 -5.67 15.55 2.42
CA ASP A 414 -5.50 14.25 3.08
C ASP A 414 -4.35 13.46 2.46
N MET A 415 -4.25 13.44 1.12
CA MET A 415 -3.15 12.77 0.43
C MET A 415 -1.80 13.40 0.77
N GLU A 416 -1.74 14.72 0.88
CA GLU A 416 -0.56 15.44 1.35
C GLU A 416 -0.20 15.05 2.80
N ARG A 417 -1.17 14.95 3.71
CA ARG A 417 -0.92 14.53 5.11
C ARG A 417 -0.49 13.08 5.25
N PHE A 418 -1.06 12.18 4.45
CA PHE A 418 -0.55 10.81 4.33
C PHE A 418 0.90 10.80 3.84
N SER A 419 1.21 11.58 2.78
CA SER A 419 2.58 11.67 2.27
C SER A 419 3.56 12.27 3.29
N ARG A 420 3.15 13.23 4.12
CA ARG A 420 3.96 13.79 5.22
C ARG A 420 4.23 12.80 6.34
N THR A 421 3.39 11.77 6.48
CA THR A 421 3.71 10.65 7.38
C THR A 421 4.95 9.91 6.89
N PHE A 422 5.09 9.73 5.58
CA PHE A 422 6.28 9.14 4.97
C PHE A 422 7.50 10.06 5.05
N THR A 423 7.35 11.30 4.57
CA THR A 423 8.48 12.22 4.38
C THR A 423 8.93 12.84 5.70
N ASP A 424 8.02 13.21 6.58
CA ASP A 424 8.39 14.01 7.76
C ASP A 424 8.59 13.13 8.98
N ILE A 425 7.76 12.09 9.15
CA ILE A 425 7.80 11.22 10.33
C ILE A 425 8.69 10.01 10.12
N MET A 426 8.44 9.22 9.06
CA MET A 426 9.06 7.91 8.90
C MET A 426 10.48 8.00 8.33
N TRP A 427 10.83 9.05 7.60
CA TRP A 427 12.15 9.21 6.99
C TRP A 427 13.15 9.94 7.89
N ASN A 428 14.42 9.52 7.83
CA ASN A 428 15.51 10.10 8.62
C ASN A 428 16.10 11.39 8.03
N GLN A 429 15.48 11.95 6.98
CA GLN A 429 15.94 13.18 6.32
C GLN A 429 17.33 13.04 5.64
N SER A 430 17.72 11.82 5.25
CA SER A 430 18.96 11.54 4.52
C SER A 430 18.69 10.82 3.21
N LEU A 431 19.24 11.34 2.11
CA LEU A 431 19.24 10.68 0.80
C LEU A 431 20.50 9.85 0.56
N THR A 432 21.59 10.10 1.30
CA THR A 432 22.84 9.33 1.16
C THR A 432 22.84 8.07 2.03
N GLU A 433 22.14 8.12 3.17
CA GLU A 433 21.89 6.97 4.03
C GLU A 433 20.41 6.94 4.43
N PRO A 434 19.50 6.66 3.48
CA PRO A 434 18.07 6.69 3.77
C PRO A 434 17.71 5.59 4.77
N VAL A 435 16.88 5.95 5.74
CA VAL A 435 16.23 5.03 6.68
C VAL A 435 14.76 5.40 6.79
N LEU A 436 13.88 4.42 6.60
CA LEU A 436 12.44 4.52 6.77
C LEU A 436 11.97 3.72 7.97
N SER A 437 11.28 4.36 8.91
CA SER A 437 10.71 3.71 10.09
C SER A 437 9.81 2.56 9.69
N TRP A 438 9.92 1.42 10.40
CA TRP A 438 8.97 0.33 10.22
C TRP A 438 7.55 0.72 10.62
N GLN A 439 7.36 1.70 11.51
CA GLN A 439 6.05 2.10 12.02
C GLN A 439 5.74 3.56 11.65
N ASN A 440 4.50 3.83 11.26
CA ASN A 440 4.04 5.18 10.92
C ASN A 440 3.94 6.15 12.11
N SER A 441 4.19 5.67 13.33
CA SER A 441 4.00 6.40 14.59
C SER A 441 5.27 7.06 15.15
N ARG A 442 6.41 6.84 14.51
CA ARG A 442 7.71 7.23 15.05
C ARG A 442 8.73 7.53 13.96
N ALA A 443 9.74 8.29 14.37
CA ALA A 443 10.98 8.44 13.65
C ALA A 443 11.75 7.09 13.52
N PRO A 444 12.58 6.95 12.47
CA PRO A 444 13.33 5.72 12.20
C PRO A 444 14.40 5.41 13.27
N SER A 445 14.62 4.12 13.48
CA SER A 445 15.68 3.53 14.29
C SER A 445 16.69 2.85 13.37
N VAL A 446 17.89 3.43 13.27
CA VAL A 446 18.90 3.16 12.22
C VAL A 446 19.25 1.67 12.07
N THR A 447 19.18 0.86 13.13
CA THR A 447 19.62 -0.56 13.07
C THR A 447 18.55 -1.51 12.54
N ALA A 448 17.32 -1.43 13.05
CA ALA A 448 16.28 -2.42 12.73
C ALA A 448 15.45 -2.05 11.49
N ASP A 449 15.29 -0.74 11.23
CA ASP A 449 14.40 -0.26 10.18
C ASP A 449 15.04 -0.34 8.78
N LYS A 450 16.37 -0.25 8.71
CA LYS A 450 17.13 -0.28 7.45
C LYS A 450 16.92 -1.57 6.63
N GLU A 451 16.67 -2.69 7.29
CA GLU A 451 16.45 -3.99 6.61
C GLU A 451 15.08 -4.07 5.92
N ARG A 452 14.11 -3.22 6.27
CA ARG A 452 12.71 -3.33 5.84
C ARG A 452 12.27 -2.28 4.82
N MET A 453 13.16 -1.35 4.45
CA MET A 453 12.84 -0.23 3.56
C MET A 453 12.34 -0.67 2.18
N HIS A 454 12.73 -1.86 1.72
CA HIS A 454 12.25 -2.43 0.47
C HIS A 454 10.72 -2.59 0.44
N GLN A 455 10.02 -2.57 1.58
CA GLN A 455 8.57 -2.78 1.66
C GLN A 455 7.73 -1.50 1.44
N MET A 456 8.33 -0.43 0.90
CA MET A 456 7.65 0.86 0.70
C MET A 456 6.79 0.98 -0.57
N SER A 457 6.46 -0.11 -1.27
CA SER A 457 5.88 -0.05 -2.63
C SER A 457 4.53 0.67 -2.77
N GLY A 458 3.72 0.74 -1.71
CA GLY A 458 2.47 1.50 -1.75
C GLY A 458 2.69 3.02 -1.70
N TRP A 459 3.81 3.47 -1.13
CA TRP A 459 4.08 4.88 -0.86
C TRP A 459 4.46 5.66 -2.12
N THR A 460 5.07 5.02 -3.12
CA THR A 460 5.43 5.66 -4.41
C THR A 460 4.23 6.18 -5.18
N GLN A 461 3.01 5.74 -4.86
CA GLN A 461 1.79 6.31 -5.44
C GLN A 461 1.47 7.72 -4.93
N PHE A 462 2.16 8.20 -3.88
CA PHE A 462 2.01 9.56 -3.33
C PHE A 462 2.89 10.62 -3.99
N ILE A 463 3.74 10.25 -4.95
CA ILE A 463 4.62 11.20 -5.67
C ILE A 463 3.86 12.41 -6.25
N PRO A 464 2.62 12.28 -6.79
CA PRO A 464 1.85 13.44 -7.25
C PRO A 464 1.49 14.47 -6.18
N PHE A 465 1.47 14.08 -4.90
CA PHE A 465 1.11 14.95 -3.77
C PHE A 465 2.33 15.49 -3.03
N ASN A 466 3.38 14.68 -2.92
CA ASN A 466 4.68 15.11 -2.42
C ASN A 466 5.82 14.50 -3.26
N PRO A 467 6.46 15.29 -4.14
CA PRO A 467 7.56 14.81 -4.97
C PRO A 467 8.77 14.28 -4.20
N GLU A 468 8.96 14.69 -2.94
CA GLU A 468 10.04 14.20 -2.08
C GLU A 468 9.96 12.68 -1.83
N VAL A 469 8.74 12.11 -1.91
CA VAL A 469 8.53 10.65 -1.88
C VAL A 469 9.35 9.95 -2.96
N ARG A 470 9.47 10.56 -4.15
CA ARG A 470 10.27 10.00 -5.25
C ARG A 470 11.74 9.99 -4.87
N ASP A 471 12.24 11.13 -4.38
CA ASP A 471 13.67 11.29 -4.09
C ASP A 471 14.10 10.34 -2.95
N ILE A 472 13.24 10.16 -1.94
CA ILE A 472 13.44 9.16 -0.88
C ILE A 472 13.42 7.73 -1.45
N ALA A 473 12.44 7.41 -2.30
CA ALA A 473 12.31 6.07 -2.85
C ALA A 473 13.45 5.71 -3.81
N ASP A 474 13.93 6.67 -4.59
CA ASP A 474 15.09 6.54 -5.47
C ASP A 474 16.36 6.28 -4.63
N ALA A 475 16.61 7.11 -3.60
CA ALA A 475 17.70 6.91 -2.66
C ALA A 475 17.67 5.51 -2.00
N VAL A 476 16.49 5.05 -1.57
CA VAL A 476 16.33 3.68 -1.00
C VAL A 476 16.64 2.61 -2.05
N CYS A 477 16.26 2.82 -3.31
CA CYS A 477 16.55 1.93 -4.43
C CYS A 477 18.03 1.93 -4.85
N GLU A 478 18.79 2.99 -4.56
CA GLU A 478 20.23 3.02 -4.79
C GLU A 478 20.99 2.23 -3.71
N VAL A 479 20.59 2.36 -2.44
CA VAL A 479 21.26 1.67 -1.32
C VAL A 479 20.79 0.24 -1.09
N ASN A 480 19.64 -0.15 -1.65
CA ASN A 480 19.02 -1.47 -1.46
C ASN A 480 18.45 -1.99 -2.79
N ALA A 481 18.04 -3.25 -2.87
CA ALA A 481 17.42 -3.77 -4.09
C ALA A 481 16.08 -3.08 -4.37
N CYS A 482 15.97 -2.42 -5.52
CA CYS A 482 14.73 -1.79 -5.96
C CYS A 482 13.71 -2.84 -6.42
N MET A 483 12.55 -2.89 -5.75
CA MET A 483 11.47 -3.76 -6.20
C MET A 483 10.93 -3.28 -7.55
N PRO A 484 10.58 -4.17 -8.50
CA PRO A 484 10.08 -3.76 -9.82
C PRO A 484 8.87 -2.81 -9.78
N THR A 485 8.01 -2.94 -8.77
CA THR A 485 6.85 -2.06 -8.58
C THR A 485 7.27 -0.63 -8.21
N VAL A 486 8.26 -0.49 -7.32
CA VAL A 486 8.84 0.81 -6.95
C VAL A 486 9.53 1.43 -8.16
N ALA A 487 10.36 0.66 -8.87
CA ALA A 487 11.04 1.11 -10.09
C ALA A 487 10.06 1.56 -11.17
N ALA A 488 8.95 0.83 -11.36
CA ALA A 488 7.91 1.19 -12.32
C ALA A 488 7.21 2.51 -11.95
N ASP A 489 6.90 2.73 -10.67
CA ASP A 489 6.32 3.99 -10.21
C ASP A 489 7.32 5.16 -10.31
N LEU A 490 8.58 4.95 -9.93
CA LEU A 490 9.65 5.94 -10.13
C LEU A 490 9.80 6.32 -11.60
N ALA A 491 9.77 5.34 -12.50
CA ALA A 491 9.81 5.58 -13.94
C ALA A 491 8.56 6.33 -14.44
N LYS A 492 7.36 5.93 -13.97
CA LYS A 492 6.08 6.57 -14.32
C LYS A 492 6.06 8.05 -13.91
N TRP A 493 6.61 8.36 -12.73
CA TRP A 493 6.60 9.69 -12.15
C TRP A 493 7.95 10.42 -12.25
N SER A 494 8.87 9.91 -13.09
CA SER A 494 10.09 10.63 -13.42
C SER A 494 9.70 11.88 -14.22
N SER A 495 9.53 12.99 -13.51
CA SER A 495 9.39 14.31 -14.15
C SER A 495 10.69 14.71 -14.84
N ASN A 496 11.82 14.09 -14.47
CA ASN A 496 13.07 14.34 -15.13
C ASN A 496 13.10 13.64 -16.50
N LYS A 497 13.25 14.43 -17.54
CA LYS A 497 13.49 13.97 -18.92
C LYS A 497 14.96 13.61 -19.17
N LEU A 498 15.83 13.82 -18.17
CA LEU A 498 17.21 13.37 -18.18
C LEU A 498 17.36 12.03 -17.44
N SER A 499 18.21 11.17 -17.97
CA SER A 499 18.67 9.92 -17.38
C SER A 499 19.95 10.15 -16.57
N ASN A 500 20.10 9.43 -15.47
CA ASN A 500 21.28 9.49 -14.60
C ASN A 500 21.64 10.93 -14.19
N PRO A 501 20.71 11.67 -13.57
CA PRO A 501 20.89 13.10 -13.28
C PRO A 501 21.91 13.40 -12.18
N GLY A 502 22.08 12.46 -11.23
CA GLY A 502 23.13 12.51 -10.20
C GLY A 502 24.48 11.92 -10.64
N PHE A 503 24.58 11.43 -11.88
CA PHE A 503 25.83 10.89 -12.44
C PHE A 503 26.42 9.65 -11.72
N GLU A 504 25.62 8.93 -10.96
CA GLU A 504 26.07 7.79 -10.16
C GLU A 504 26.42 6.56 -11.00
N SER A 505 25.72 6.37 -12.12
CA SER A 505 26.00 5.27 -13.05
C SER A 505 27.03 5.68 -14.11
N ALA A 506 28.08 4.88 -14.28
CA ALA A 506 29.02 5.08 -15.39
C ALA A 506 28.50 4.41 -16.66
N ASP A 507 28.79 5.00 -17.81
CA ASP A 507 28.51 4.41 -19.11
C ASP A 507 29.27 3.08 -19.25
N ALA A 508 28.59 2.06 -19.78
CA ALA A 508 29.13 0.71 -19.87
C ALA A 508 30.32 0.61 -20.84
N ASP A 509 30.36 1.46 -21.86
CA ASP A 509 31.42 1.50 -22.87
C ASP A 509 32.50 2.55 -22.52
N ASP A 510 32.16 3.56 -21.72
CA ASP A 510 33.09 4.56 -21.21
C ASP A 510 32.93 4.80 -19.69
N PRO A 511 33.71 4.12 -18.83
CA PRO A 511 33.54 4.21 -17.38
C PRO A 511 33.87 5.60 -16.81
N THR A 512 34.40 6.52 -17.62
CA THR A 512 34.70 7.90 -17.22
C THR A 512 33.56 8.87 -17.55
N LEU A 513 32.49 8.40 -18.19
CA LEU A 513 31.34 9.21 -18.60
C LEU A 513 30.10 8.75 -17.81
N PRO A 514 29.19 9.66 -17.41
CA PRO A 514 27.92 9.22 -16.84
C PRO A 514 27.08 8.50 -17.90
N ASP A 515 26.40 7.41 -17.51
CA ASP A 515 25.53 6.64 -18.41
C ASP A 515 24.50 7.53 -19.11
N ARG A 516 24.31 7.33 -20.42
CA ARG A 516 23.44 8.11 -21.33
C ARG A 516 23.83 9.57 -21.56
N TRP A 517 24.96 10.04 -21.03
CA TRP A 517 25.52 11.35 -21.39
C TRP A 517 26.52 11.21 -22.53
N THR A 518 26.78 12.30 -23.24
CA THR A 518 27.71 12.34 -24.37
C THR A 518 28.69 13.50 -24.25
N ARG A 519 29.92 13.30 -24.71
CA ARG A 519 30.91 14.38 -24.82
C ARG A 519 30.77 15.08 -26.16
N TYR A 520 30.84 16.41 -26.14
CA TYR A 520 30.96 17.22 -27.35
C TYR A 520 32.19 18.13 -27.23
N LEU A 521 33.15 17.95 -28.15
CA LEU A 521 34.47 18.59 -28.13
C LEU A 521 35.30 18.32 -26.85
N SER A 522 34.91 17.30 -26.07
CA SER A 522 35.58 16.87 -24.84
C SER A 522 36.17 15.48 -24.94
N THR A 523 37.10 15.18 -24.05
CA THR A 523 37.73 13.87 -23.86
C THR A 523 37.56 13.42 -22.42
N SER A 524 37.86 12.16 -22.09
CA SER A 524 37.87 11.69 -20.70
C SER A 524 38.84 12.44 -19.79
N ALA A 525 39.89 13.08 -20.36
CA ALA A 525 40.82 13.91 -19.60
C ALA A 525 40.30 15.31 -19.29
N THR A 526 39.29 15.78 -20.01
CA THR A 526 38.77 17.16 -19.91
C THR A 526 37.33 17.24 -19.46
N ALA A 527 36.57 16.15 -19.55
CA ALA A 527 35.26 16.03 -18.95
C ALA A 527 34.99 14.58 -18.53
N GLY A 528 34.57 14.34 -17.30
CA GLY A 528 34.29 12.98 -16.86
C GLY A 528 33.81 12.91 -15.41
N LEU A 529 33.40 11.71 -15.03
CA LEU A 529 33.02 11.37 -13.66
C LEU A 529 34.20 11.56 -12.72
N THR A 530 33.94 12.16 -11.57
CA THR A 530 34.85 12.21 -10.43
C THR A 530 34.13 11.72 -9.18
N ASN A 531 34.87 11.08 -8.28
CA ASN A 531 34.41 10.66 -6.96
C ASN A 531 35.13 11.44 -5.83
N SER A 532 35.85 12.52 -6.18
CA SER A 532 36.60 13.32 -5.20
C SER A 532 35.76 14.38 -4.50
N ASP A 533 34.66 14.81 -5.13
CA ASP A 533 33.82 15.93 -4.69
C ASP A 533 32.46 15.84 -5.41
N SER A 534 31.42 15.40 -4.71
CA SER A 534 30.03 15.30 -5.18
C SER A 534 29.11 16.19 -4.33
N ALA A 535 27.98 16.60 -4.91
CA ALA A 535 26.96 17.34 -4.16
C ALA A 535 26.02 16.37 -3.44
N ILE A 536 25.60 15.32 -4.16
CA ILE A 536 24.74 14.23 -3.73
C ILE A 536 25.38 12.93 -4.22
N GLY A 537 25.24 11.83 -3.49
CA GLY A 537 25.81 10.54 -3.92
C GLY A 537 27.34 10.48 -3.91
N ASP A 538 27.89 9.53 -4.67
CA ASP A 538 29.32 9.20 -4.67
C ASP A 538 30.07 9.84 -5.84
N ARG A 539 29.36 10.40 -6.82
CA ARG A 539 29.97 10.90 -8.06
C ARG A 539 29.44 12.27 -8.46
N SER A 540 30.22 12.96 -9.27
CA SER A 540 29.79 14.16 -9.96
C SER A 540 30.44 14.25 -11.33
N LEU A 541 29.93 15.13 -12.18
CA LEU A 541 30.52 15.41 -13.47
C LEU A 541 31.51 16.57 -13.36
N SER A 542 32.80 16.32 -13.58
CA SER A 542 33.82 17.38 -13.68
C SER A 542 34.11 17.75 -15.13
N ILE A 543 34.25 19.05 -15.41
CA ILE A 543 34.60 19.59 -16.74
C ILE A 543 35.72 20.63 -16.57
N ALA A 544 36.85 20.44 -17.25
CA ALA A 544 37.99 21.34 -17.24
C ALA A 544 38.03 22.21 -18.51
N SER A 545 38.34 23.50 -18.36
CA SER A 545 38.56 24.41 -19.50
C SER A 545 39.80 23.99 -20.29
N GLY A 546 39.73 24.11 -21.62
CA GLY A 546 40.82 23.79 -22.54
C GLY A 546 40.99 24.85 -23.63
N SER A 547 41.76 24.59 -24.67
CA SER A 547 41.86 25.51 -25.82
C SER A 547 40.58 25.60 -26.66
N THR A 548 39.63 24.71 -26.43
CA THR A 548 38.31 24.61 -27.09
C THR A 548 37.22 24.41 -26.04
N TRP A 549 35.96 24.64 -26.40
CA TRP A 549 34.83 24.30 -25.53
C TRP A 549 34.86 22.84 -25.15
N GLN A 550 34.64 22.55 -23.88
CA GLN A 550 34.48 21.20 -23.35
C GLN A 550 33.04 21.08 -22.87
N ILE A 551 32.22 20.32 -23.59
CA ILE A 551 30.79 20.15 -23.32
C ILE A 551 30.50 18.69 -23.01
N VAL A 552 29.60 18.50 -22.04
CA VAL A 552 28.90 17.24 -21.81
C VAL A 552 27.42 17.51 -21.92
N GLU A 553 26.71 16.64 -22.62
CA GLU A 553 25.32 16.87 -22.99
C GLU A 553 24.51 15.59 -23.06
N GLN A 554 23.21 15.73 -22.84
CA GLN A 554 22.25 14.65 -23.01
C GLN A 554 21.03 15.15 -23.79
N ARG A 555 20.55 14.31 -24.71
CA ARG A 555 19.38 14.58 -25.53
C ARG A 555 18.09 14.36 -24.73
N LEU A 556 17.16 15.31 -24.82
CA LEU A 556 15.80 15.17 -24.31
C LEU A 556 14.96 14.39 -25.32
N ALA A 557 14.96 13.06 -25.25
CA ALA A 557 14.36 12.22 -26.29
C ALA A 557 12.82 12.29 -26.37
N GLN A 558 12.15 12.77 -25.31
CA GLN A 558 10.68 12.80 -25.18
C GLN A 558 10.20 14.06 -24.43
N TYR A 559 10.68 15.23 -24.83
CA TYR A 559 10.17 16.47 -24.27
C TYR A 559 8.77 16.79 -24.81
N GLU A 560 7.91 17.39 -23.98
CA GLU A 560 6.62 17.92 -24.42
C GLU A 560 6.85 19.21 -25.22
N PRO A 561 6.47 19.25 -26.51
CA PRO A 561 6.72 20.42 -27.35
C PRO A 561 5.99 21.66 -26.87
N ASN A 562 6.58 22.83 -27.08
CA ASN A 562 6.02 24.14 -26.68
C ASN A 562 5.67 24.25 -25.18
N THR A 563 6.15 23.31 -24.36
CA THR A 563 5.85 23.23 -22.94
C THR A 563 6.97 23.96 -22.18
N PRO A 564 6.64 24.83 -21.21
CA PRO A 564 7.63 25.37 -20.30
C PRO A 564 8.28 24.23 -19.49
N TYR A 565 9.56 24.34 -19.21
CA TYR A 565 10.36 23.37 -18.50
C TYR A 565 11.17 24.10 -17.44
N LEU A 566 11.34 23.47 -16.29
CA LEU A 566 12.25 23.88 -15.24
C LEU A 566 13.51 23.03 -15.36
N ILE A 567 14.65 23.68 -15.56
CA ILE A 567 15.96 23.05 -15.52
C ILE A 567 16.58 23.37 -14.17
N GLU A 568 16.93 22.35 -13.40
CA GLU A 568 17.55 22.47 -12.08
C GLU A 568 18.86 21.69 -12.06
N PHE A 569 19.86 22.18 -11.33
CA PHE A 569 21.13 21.49 -11.17
C PHE A 569 21.89 22.00 -9.95
N MET A 570 22.75 21.17 -9.40
CA MET A 570 23.79 21.57 -8.46
C MET A 570 25.07 21.91 -9.25
N GLY A 571 25.80 22.94 -8.82
CA GLY A 571 27.07 23.27 -9.45
C GLY A 571 28.09 23.91 -8.51
N LYS A 572 29.37 23.77 -8.88
CA LYS A 572 30.53 24.29 -8.13
C LYS A 572 31.74 24.54 -9.03
N ARG A 573 32.55 25.59 -8.78
CA ARG A 573 33.83 25.85 -9.50
C ARG A 573 35.06 25.52 -8.69
N TYR A 574 36.08 25.11 -9.43
CA TYR A 574 37.46 25.01 -9.00
C TYR A 574 38.30 25.99 -9.82
N GLY A 575 38.35 27.23 -9.34
CA GLY A 575 39.18 28.30 -9.92
C GLY A 575 38.39 29.52 -10.40
N THR A 576 38.88 30.24 -11.40
CA THR A 576 38.38 31.58 -11.76
C THR A 576 37.29 31.60 -12.82
N THR A 577 37.10 30.51 -13.55
CA THR A 577 36.12 30.43 -14.64
C THR A 577 34.78 29.93 -14.11
N GLY A 578 33.70 30.67 -14.33
CA GLY A 578 32.35 30.21 -14.02
C GLY A 578 31.81 29.23 -15.07
N PHE A 579 30.49 29.07 -15.08
CA PHE A 579 29.82 27.96 -15.75
C PHE A 579 28.56 28.37 -16.47
N ARG A 580 28.08 27.43 -17.28
CA ARG A 580 26.83 27.50 -17.98
C ARG A 580 26.18 26.13 -18.05
N ALA A 581 24.93 26.08 -17.61
CA ALA A 581 23.98 25.05 -18.01
C ALA A 581 23.04 25.66 -19.07
N GLN A 582 22.73 24.89 -20.11
CA GLN A 582 22.03 25.40 -21.28
C GLN A 582 21.10 24.35 -21.87
N VAL A 583 19.93 24.76 -22.33
CA VAL A 583 19.12 23.99 -23.27
C VAL A 583 19.41 24.51 -24.67
N TYR A 584 19.93 23.64 -25.53
CA TYR A 584 20.30 23.96 -26.90
C TYR A 584 19.46 23.15 -27.87
N ASP A 585 18.93 23.82 -28.88
CA ASP A 585 18.21 23.23 -29.97
C ASP A 585 19.14 23.11 -31.17
N TYR A 586 19.60 21.89 -31.46
CA TYR A 586 20.48 21.61 -32.60
C TYR A 586 19.77 21.78 -33.93
N THR A 587 18.46 21.55 -33.99
CA THR A 587 17.68 21.68 -35.21
C THR A 587 17.60 23.15 -35.63
N ALA A 588 17.29 24.04 -34.68
CA ALA A 588 17.26 25.48 -34.92
C ALA A 588 18.65 26.14 -34.83
N SER A 589 19.64 25.45 -34.30
CA SER A 589 20.96 26.00 -33.95
C SER A 589 20.89 27.20 -32.99
N THR A 590 19.93 27.20 -32.07
CA THR A 590 19.67 28.29 -31.12
C THR A 590 19.76 27.84 -29.66
N ILE A 591 20.00 28.81 -28.79
CA ILE A 591 19.94 28.63 -27.34
C ILE A 591 18.49 28.86 -26.92
N VAL A 592 17.84 27.84 -26.36
CA VAL A 592 16.45 27.92 -25.89
C VAL A 592 16.39 28.59 -24.52
N GLY A 593 17.34 28.28 -23.64
CA GLY A 593 17.49 28.90 -22.33
C GLY A 593 18.83 28.52 -21.70
N GLN A 594 19.28 29.29 -20.71
CA GLN A 594 20.53 29.02 -19.99
C GLN A 594 20.59 29.72 -18.63
N ALA A 595 21.41 29.17 -17.73
CA ALA A 595 21.80 29.80 -16.48
C ALA A 595 23.32 29.88 -16.35
N TYR A 596 23.77 30.86 -15.58
CA TYR A 596 25.16 31.10 -15.25
C TYR A 596 25.32 31.16 -13.74
N PHE A 597 26.43 30.67 -13.21
CA PHE A 597 26.73 30.74 -11.79
C PHE A 597 28.24 30.97 -11.57
N ASN A 598 28.68 31.26 -10.33
CA ASN A 598 30.11 31.41 -9.98
C ASN A 598 30.47 30.87 -8.58
N ASP A 599 29.67 29.96 -8.05
CA ASP A 599 29.73 29.50 -6.66
C ASP A 599 30.92 28.57 -6.40
N THR A 600 31.65 28.83 -5.32
CA THR A 600 32.80 28.02 -4.89
C THR A 600 32.42 26.84 -4.01
N ASP A 601 31.19 26.85 -3.47
CA ASP A 601 30.55 25.74 -2.80
C ASP A 601 29.42 25.20 -3.69
N TRP A 602 28.99 23.97 -3.44
CA TRP A 602 27.85 23.37 -4.13
C TRP A 602 26.58 24.19 -3.87
N ALA A 603 25.99 24.73 -4.93
CA ALA A 603 24.76 25.50 -4.86
C ALA A 603 23.75 25.01 -5.91
N ARG A 604 22.45 25.08 -5.56
CA ARG A 604 21.35 24.77 -6.47
C ARG A 604 21.04 25.97 -7.34
N HIS A 605 20.93 25.74 -8.64
CA HIS A 605 20.55 26.73 -9.64
C HIS A 605 19.39 26.22 -10.46
N SER A 606 18.62 27.15 -11.03
CA SER A 606 17.54 26.81 -11.94
C SER A 606 17.29 27.88 -12.99
N PHE A 607 16.66 27.50 -14.09
CA PHE A 607 16.11 28.40 -15.08
C PHE A 607 14.94 27.74 -15.82
N THR A 608 14.05 28.55 -16.38
CA THR A 608 12.93 28.06 -17.17
C THR A 608 13.18 28.21 -18.65
N VAL A 609 12.68 27.27 -19.46
CA VAL A 609 12.76 27.32 -20.92
C VAL A 609 11.42 26.86 -21.50
N THR A 610 10.99 27.40 -22.63
CA THR A 610 9.90 26.80 -23.39
C THR A 610 10.50 25.89 -24.45
N MET A 611 10.17 24.60 -24.40
CA MET A 611 10.70 23.65 -25.38
C MET A 611 10.18 23.99 -26.79
N PRO A 612 10.97 23.77 -27.85
CA PRO A 612 10.55 24.04 -29.22
C PRO A 612 9.42 23.10 -29.67
N GLU A 613 9.00 23.24 -30.92
CA GLU A 613 8.03 22.32 -31.53
C GLU A 613 8.55 20.88 -31.63
N GLU A 614 7.66 19.94 -31.93
CA GLU A 614 8.01 18.52 -32.00
C GLU A 614 9.06 18.24 -33.08
N GLY A 615 9.94 17.27 -32.84
CA GLY A 615 10.92 16.82 -33.82
C GLY A 615 12.25 17.56 -33.78
N HIS A 616 12.43 18.54 -32.89
CA HIS A 616 13.72 19.18 -32.69
C HIS A 616 14.69 18.28 -31.89
N ASP A 617 15.98 18.36 -32.19
CA ASP A 617 17.04 17.74 -31.37
C ASP A 617 17.44 18.71 -30.26
N VAL A 618 16.75 18.60 -29.13
CA VAL A 618 16.98 19.44 -27.96
C VAL A 618 17.86 18.71 -26.95
N ARG A 619 18.90 19.39 -26.46
CA ARG A 619 19.86 18.83 -25.51
C ARG A 619 20.11 19.77 -24.34
N VAL A 620 20.29 19.19 -23.16
CA VAL A 620 20.85 19.90 -22.00
C VAL A 620 22.37 19.79 -22.07
N ARG A 621 23.06 20.93 -22.01
CA ARG A 621 24.51 21.07 -22.12
C ARG A 621 25.10 21.69 -20.87
N LEU A 622 26.23 21.14 -20.43
CA LEU A 622 26.96 21.53 -19.23
C LEU A 622 28.41 21.85 -19.61
N TYR A 623 28.90 23.05 -19.29
CA TYR A 623 30.24 23.52 -19.69
C TYR A 623 30.67 24.84 -19.02
N ASN A 624 31.95 25.21 -19.17
CA ASN A 624 32.51 26.46 -18.64
C ASN A 624 31.96 27.72 -19.35
N LEU A 625 32.11 28.88 -18.70
CA LEU A 625 31.82 30.21 -19.27
C LEU A 625 32.88 30.69 -20.26
N SER A 626 34.11 30.19 -20.15
CA SER A 626 35.25 30.58 -20.98
C SER A 626 36.15 29.37 -21.21
N VAL A 627 36.79 29.32 -22.38
CA VAL A 627 37.86 28.36 -22.69
C VAL A 627 39.18 28.74 -22.00
N SER A 628 39.36 30.00 -21.61
CA SER A 628 40.58 30.52 -21.00
C SER A 628 40.34 31.11 -19.59
N PRO A 629 41.29 30.98 -18.64
CA PRO A 629 42.54 30.21 -18.74
C PRO A 629 42.28 28.70 -18.76
N SER A 630 43.17 27.93 -19.40
CA SER A 630 43.06 26.46 -19.46
C SER A 630 43.32 25.80 -18.11
N GLY A 631 42.69 24.67 -17.85
CA GLY A 631 42.88 23.86 -16.64
C GLY A 631 42.07 24.32 -15.43
N GLN A 632 41.12 25.24 -15.60
CA GLN A 632 40.13 25.57 -14.58
C GLN A 632 39.00 24.55 -14.66
N SER A 633 38.57 23.95 -13.57
CA SER A 633 37.50 22.96 -13.61
C SER A 633 36.24 23.42 -12.91
N ILE A 634 35.16 22.76 -13.28
CA ILE A 634 33.84 22.93 -12.72
C ILE A 634 33.24 21.56 -12.45
N ALA A 635 32.26 21.48 -11.57
CA ALA A 635 31.47 20.28 -11.37
C ALA A 635 29.97 20.57 -11.44
N PHE A 636 29.24 19.58 -11.93
CA PHE A 636 27.78 19.51 -11.94
C PHE A 636 27.34 18.24 -11.24
N ASP A 637 26.16 18.32 -10.66
CA ASP A 637 25.47 17.20 -10.03
C ASP A 637 23.95 17.45 -10.05
N ASP A 638 23.15 16.42 -9.83
CA ASP A 638 21.69 16.46 -9.68
C ASP A 638 20.97 17.27 -10.78
N VAL A 639 21.22 16.96 -12.05
CA VAL A 639 20.71 17.73 -13.21
C VAL A 639 19.34 17.25 -13.66
N HIS A 640 18.32 18.09 -13.49
CA HIS A 640 16.94 17.82 -13.86
C HIS A 640 16.46 18.69 -15.01
N ALA A 641 15.67 18.10 -15.91
CA ALA A 641 14.85 18.81 -16.89
C ALA A 641 13.40 18.35 -16.75
N ARG A 642 12.57 19.16 -16.09
CA ARG A 642 11.20 18.80 -15.73
C ARG A 642 10.21 19.65 -16.52
N PRO A 643 9.18 19.06 -17.16
CA PRO A 643 8.12 19.88 -17.72
C PRO A 643 7.44 20.64 -16.58
N LEU A 644 7.36 21.96 -16.73
CA LEU A 644 6.44 22.79 -15.96
C LEU A 644 5.06 22.53 -16.54
N LEU A 645 4.46 21.41 -16.13
CA LEU A 645 3.07 21.07 -16.40
C LEU A 645 2.18 22.01 -15.56
N ALA A 646 2.23 23.29 -15.91
CA ALA A 646 1.64 24.47 -15.27
C ALA A 646 2.03 24.70 -13.79
N LEU A 647 2.44 25.93 -13.48
CA LEU A 647 2.42 26.50 -12.13
C LEU A 647 0.96 26.73 -11.67
N GLY A 648 0.12 25.69 -11.69
CA GLY A 648 -1.28 25.82 -11.37
C GLY A 648 -2.02 24.51 -11.17
N GLU A 649 -3.26 24.62 -10.71
CA GLU A 649 -4.10 23.53 -10.23
C GLU A 649 -4.76 22.69 -11.35
N VAL A 650 -4.46 23.00 -12.61
CA VAL A 650 -5.15 22.46 -13.79
C VAL A 650 -4.16 21.72 -14.67
N ALA A 651 -4.35 20.41 -14.79
CA ALA A 651 -3.52 19.59 -15.66
C ALA A 651 -3.81 19.89 -17.13
N ASN A 652 -2.75 19.87 -17.95
CA ASN A 652 -2.83 20.07 -19.41
C ASN A 652 -3.60 21.35 -19.81
N ALA A 653 -3.43 22.42 -19.03
CA ALA A 653 -4.18 23.66 -19.19
C ALA A 653 -3.75 24.51 -20.41
N GLY A 654 -2.63 24.15 -21.05
CA GLY A 654 -2.23 24.63 -22.38
C GLY A 654 -2.70 23.73 -23.54
N PHE A 655 -3.40 22.63 -23.24
CA PHE A 655 -3.99 21.73 -24.24
C PHE A 655 -2.98 21.06 -25.20
N GLU A 656 -1.75 20.85 -24.72
CA GLU A 656 -0.62 20.37 -25.54
C GLU A 656 -0.62 18.87 -25.75
N THR A 657 -1.21 18.15 -24.80
CA THR A 657 -1.27 16.69 -24.81
C THR A 657 -2.67 16.27 -25.19
N ALA A 658 -2.81 15.62 -26.34
CA ALA A 658 -4.06 14.98 -26.70
C ALA A 658 -4.42 13.90 -25.67
N ASP A 659 -5.71 13.73 -25.42
CA ASP A 659 -6.19 12.62 -24.63
C ASP A 659 -5.81 11.32 -25.35
N ARG A 660 -5.45 10.31 -24.54
CA ARG A 660 -4.97 9.05 -25.09
C ARG A 660 -6.07 8.32 -25.87
N TRP A 661 -7.32 8.51 -25.46
CA TRP A 661 -8.48 7.80 -25.96
C TRP A 661 -9.32 8.65 -26.93
N ASP A 662 -9.21 9.97 -26.82
CA ASP A 662 -9.79 10.90 -27.78
C ASP A 662 -8.75 11.92 -28.23
N ALA A 663 -8.11 11.64 -29.36
CA ALA A 663 -7.07 12.51 -29.91
C ALA A 663 -7.58 13.92 -30.25
N ALA A 664 -8.91 14.13 -30.33
CA ALA A 664 -9.49 15.44 -30.52
C ALA A 664 -9.62 16.21 -29.19
N LEU A 665 -9.44 15.60 -28.03
CA LEU A 665 -9.52 16.27 -26.74
C LEU A 665 -8.16 16.51 -26.11
N PRO A 666 -8.03 17.54 -25.26
CA PRO A 666 -6.92 17.60 -24.34
C PRO A 666 -7.08 16.53 -23.25
N ARG A 667 -5.98 15.85 -22.93
CA ARG A 667 -5.91 14.93 -21.79
C ARG A 667 -6.45 15.57 -20.51
N TYR A 668 -7.27 14.84 -19.76
CA TYR A 668 -7.98 15.24 -18.53
C TYR A 668 -9.19 16.17 -18.70
N TRP A 669 -9.51 16.57 -19.92
CA TRP A 669 -10.67 17.42 -20.20
C TRP A 669 -11.79 16.60 -20.83
N THR A 670 -13.03 16.92 -20.45
CA THR A 670 -14.22 16.19 -20.90
C THR A 670 -15.14 17.07 -21.72
N ARG A 671 -15.72 16.51 -22.79
CA ARG A 671 -16.83 17.13 -23.52
C ARG A 671 -18.12 17.06 -22.72
N GLY A 672 -18.95 18.09 -22.82
CA GLY A 672 -20.33 17.99 -22.38
C GLY A 672 -21.09 16.94 -23.19
N SER A 673 -22.05 16.25 -22.56
CA SER A 673 -22.82 15.17 -23.22
C SER A 673 -23.56 15.61 -24.48
N ALA A 674 -23.94 16.89 -24.57
CA ALA A 674 -24.58 17.49 -25.74
C ALA A 674 -23.59 18.13 -26.75
N THR A 675 -22.27 17.98 -26.54
CA THR A 675 -21.23 18.58 -27.38
C THR A 675 -20.66 17.54 -28.37
N PRO A 676 -21.02 17.63 -29.67
CA PRO A 676 -20.48 16.75 -30.69
C PRO A 676 -18.95 16.83 -30.79
N ALA A 677 -18.30 15.75 -31.22
CA ALA A 677 -16.85 15.66 -31.30
C ALA A 677 -16.24 16.76 -32.17
N ASN A 678 -16.88 17.12 -33.28
CA ASN A 678 -16.40 18.18 -34.17
C ASN A 678 -16.57 19.60 -33.63
N ASN A 679 -17.33 19.79 -32.55
CA ASN A 679 -17.62 21.09 -31.96
C ASN A 679 -16.76 21.43 -30.75
N ALA A 680 -15.97 20.47 -30.25
CA ALA A 680 -15.00 20.67 -29.18
C ALA A 680 -13.75 19.85 -29.46
N VAL A 681 -12.73 20.49 -30.03
CA VAL A 681 -11.53 19.81 -30.55
C VAL A 681 -10.26 20.57 -30.19
N LEU A 682 -9.13 19.87 -30.17
CA LEU A 682 -7.82 20.46 -30.27
C LEU A 682 -7.64 21.08 -31.65
N ASP A 683 -7.28 22.35 -31.71
CA ASP A 683 -6.99 23.09 -32.93
C ASP A 683 -5.52 23.47 -32.96
N SER A 684 -4.76 22.76 -33.78
CA SER A 684 -3.35 23.03 -34.00
C SER A 684 -3.11 24.21 -34.94
N SER A 685 -4.12 24.71 -35.64
CA SER A 685 -3.97 25.81 -36.62
C SER A 685 -4.11 27.20 -35.98
N THR A 686 -4.92 27.32 -34.94
CA THR A 686 -5.18 28.57 -34.22
C THR A 686 -4.90 28.37 -32.74
N ARG A 687 -3.83 28.96 -32.22
CA ARG A 687 -3.37 28.79 -30.84
C ARG A 687 -2.67 30.04 -30.31
N SER A 688 -2.65 30.24 -28.99
CA SER A 688 -1.97 31.37 -28.35
C SER A 688 -0.49 31.04 -28.13
N ALA A 689 -0.24 29.83 -27.62
CA ALA A 689 1.07 29.22 -27.50
C ALA A 689 0.98 27.75 -27.96
N GLY A 690 1.98 26.92 -27.68
CA GLY A 690 1.73 25.48 -27.77
C GLY A 690 1.78 24.85 -29.16
N ARG A 691 1.41 23.57 -29.20
CA ARG A 691 1.03 22.75 -30.35
C ARG A 691 -0.44 22.97 -30.74
N SER A 692 -1.30 23.20 -29.75
CA SER A 692 -2.76 23.22 -29.94
C SER A 692 -3.39 24.22 -28.98
N SER A 693 -4.58 24.71 -29.34
CA SER A 693 -5.51 25.27 -28.37
C SER A 693 -6.78 24.44 -28.33
N LEU A 694 -7.65 24.70 -27.36
CA LEU A 694 -8.99 24.15 -27.38
C LEU A 694 -9.91 25.02 -28.23
N LYS A 695 -10.61 24.42 -29.19
CA LYS A 695 -11.60 25.06 -30.06
C LYS A 695 -13.01 24.57 -29.75
N LEU A 696 -13.92 25.52 -29.54
CA LEU A 696 -15.36 25.32 -29.46
C LEU A 696 -16.08 25.96 -30.66
N VAL A 697 -17.01 25.25 -31.29
CA VAL A 697 -17.75 25.73 -32.48
C VAL A 697 -19.25 25.75 -32.21
N SER A 698 -19.84 26.94 -32.17
CA SER A 698 -21.28 27.13 -32.04
C SER A 698 -21.98 26.95 -33.38
N ALA A 699 -22.94 26.01 -33.42
CA ALA A 699 -23.81 25.76 -34.57
C ALA A 699 -25.05 26.69 -34.61
N ALA A 700 -25.14 27.69 -33.73
CA ALA A 700 -26.30 28.59 -33.60
C ALA A 700 -27.63 27.86 -33.31
N THR A 701 -27.57 26.68 -32.67
CA THR A 701 -28.77 25.91 -32.31
C THR A 701 -29.35 26.33 -30.96
N GLY A 702 -28.61 27.14 -30.19
CA GLY A 702 -28.91 27.44 -28.79
C GLY A 702 -28.30 26.44 -27.80
N ASP A 703 -27.78 25.30 -28.27
CA ASP A 703 -27.12 24.32 -27.42
C ASP A 703 -25.68 24.73 -27.13
N SER A 704 -25.36 24.85 -25.83
CA SER A 704 -24.02 25.22 -25.40
C SER A 704 -23.03 24.10 -25.68
N GLN A 705 -22.02 24.41 -26.49
CA GLN A 705 -20.86 23.54 -26.65
C GLN A 705 -19.97 23.72 -25.44
N ARG A 706 -19.68 22.62 -24.75
CA ARG A 706 -19.08 22.62 -23.43
C ARG A 706 -17.84 21.73 -23.41
N MET A 707 -16.79 22.29 -22.85
CA MET A 707 -15.62 21.55 -22.39
C MET A 707 -15.41 21.82 -20.91
N SER A 708 -15.04 20.79 -20.16
CA SER A 708 -14.82 20.96 -18.74
C SER A 708 -13.67 20.16 -18.18
N TYR A 709 -13.17 20.65 -17.06
CA TYR A 709 -12.16 20.02 -16.22
C TYR A 709 -12.69 19.98 -14.79
N LEU A 710 -12.81 18.78 -14.22
CA LEU A 710 -13.18 18.62 -12.82
C LEU A 710 -11.96 18.90 -11.95
N TRP A 711 -12.07 19.90 -11.09
CA TRP A 711 -11.03 20.31 -10.20
C TRP A 711 -11.39 19.96 -8.75
N ARG A 712 -10.77 18.89 -8.27
CA ARG A 712 -10.94 18.34 -6.91
C ARG A 712 -9.60 18.42 -6.19
N GLY A 713 -9.25 19.62 -5.72
CA GLY A 713 -7.95 19.85 -5.08
C GLY A 713 -7.65 21.29 -4.65
N TYR A 714 -8.65 22.16 -4.55
CA TYR A 714 -8.45 23.52 -4.07
C TYR A 714 -8.28 23.55 -2.54
N VAL A 715 -7.61 24.57 -2.03
CA VAL A 715 -7.48 24.88 -0.60
C VAL A 715 -8.77 25.60 -0.16
N PRO A 716 -9.56 25.04 0.77
CA PRO A 716 -10.83 25.62 1.16
C PRO A 716 -10.67 27.04 1.69
N GLY A 717 -11.51 27.96 1.20
CA GLY A 717 -11.49 29.38 1.57
C GLY A 717 -10.27 30.17 1.09
N ALA A 718 -9.34 29.57 0.34
CA ALA A 718 -8.20 30.30 -0.21
C ALA A 718 -8.63 31.19 -1.39
N ALA A 719 -7.91 32.29 -1.56
CA ALA A 719 -8.01 33.13 -2.74
C ALA A 719 -7.22 32.49 -3.89
N TYR A 720 -7.78 32.55 -5.08
CA TYR A 720 -7.19 32.02 -6.30
C TYR A 720 -7.23 33.08 -7.40
N ASP A 721 -6.14 33.16 -8.14
CA ASP A 721 -6.07 33.84 -9.43
C ASP A 721 -6.33 32.83 -10.54
N VAL A 722 -7.20 33.18 -11.49
CA VAL A 722 -7.38 32.44 -12.73
C VAL A 722 -7.10 33.34 -13.92
N SER A 723 -6.36 32.84 -14.91
CA SER A 723 -6.18 33.51 -16.20
C SER A 723 -6.25 32.53 -17.37
N PHE A 724 -6.60 32.99 -18.56
CA PHE A 724 -6.54 32.21 -19.79
C PHE A 724 -6.41 33.12 -21.01
N ASP A 725 -5.83 32.61 -22.09
CA ASP A 725 -5.84 33.29 -23.38
C ASP A 725 -7.10 32.90 -24.14
N GLY A 726 -7.85 33.89 -24.62
CA GLY A 726 -9.07 33.68 -25.38
C GLY A 726 -9.07 34.39 -26.73
N LYS A 727 -9.67 33.77 -27.75
CA LYS A 727 -9.91 34.36 -29.07
C LYS A 727 -11.26 33.88 -29.59
N VAL A 728 -11.99 34.73 -30.32
CA VAL A 728 -13.26 34.35 -30.95
C VAL A 728 -13.30 34.70 -32.43
N ASP A 729 -14.14 34.02 -33.19
CA ASP A 729 -14.53 34.37 -34.55
C ASP A 729 -16.06 34.22 -34.69
N GLY A 730 -16.76 35.30 -35.00
CA GLY A 730 -18.23 35.33 -35.02
C GLY A 730 -18.87 35.88 -33.74
N ALA A 731 -20.20 35.79 -33.67
CA ALA A 731 -21.00 36.50 -32.66
C ALA A 731 -21.25 35.68 -31.39
N ALA A 732 -20.94 34.38 -31.36
CA ALA A 732 -21.15 33.52 -30.21
C ALA A 732 -20.31 33.88 -28.97
N GLY A 733 -19.17 34.55 -29.17
CA GLY A 733 -18.21 34.83 -28.10
C GLY A 733 -17.64 33.56 -27.45
N GLY A 734 -16.88 33.76 -26.37
CA GLY A 734 -16.33 32.69 -25.53
C GLY A 734 -16.55 33.00 -24.06
N LEU A 735 -16.58 31.97 -23.21
CA LEU A 735 -16.84 32.07 -21.79
C LEU A 735 -16.03 31.01 -21.04
N LEU A 736 -15.26 31.45 -20.05
CA LEU A 736 -14.70 30.57 -19.02
C LEU A 736 -15.49 30.76 -17.73
N GLN A 737 -15.91 29.67 -17.09
CA GLN A 737 -16.50 29.68 -15.77
C GLN A 737 -15.74 28.76 -14.82
N ILE A 738 -15.70 29.12 -13.54
CA ILE A 738 -15.39 28.20 -12.46
C ILE A 738 -16.68 28.02 -11.69
N ILE A 739 -17.23 26.81 -11.71
CA ILE A 739 -18.50 26.47 -11.10
C ILE A 739 -18.24 25.55 -9.92
N ASP A 740 -18.78 25.93 -8.78
CA ASP A 740 -18.98 25.04 -7.66
C ASP A 740 -20.21 24.18 -7.96
N LYS A 741 -19.98 22.93 -8.41
CA LYS A 741 -21.06 22.01 -8.77
C LYS A 741 -21.91 21.62 -7.57
N THR A 742 -21.29 21.56 -6.39
CA THR A 742 -21.93 21.12 -5.16
C THR A 742 -22.91 22.17 -4.68
N ALA A 743 -22.51 23.44 -4.66
CA ALA A 743 -23.40 24.55 -4.31
C ALA A 743 -24.25 25.06 -5.50
N ASN A 744 -23.99 24.55 -6.71
CA ASN A 744 -24.53 25.08 -7.97
C ASN A 744 -24.29 26.60 -8.10
N ALA A 745 -23.08 27.05 -7.78
CA ALA A 745 -22.70 28.46 -7.74
C ALA A 745 -21.57 28.75 -8.73
N VAL A 746 -21.70 29.84 -9.50
CA VAL A 746 -20.64 30.30 -10.40
C VAL A 746 -19.69 31.22 -9.63
N LEU A 747 -18.45 30.79 -9.42
CA LEU A 747 -17.41 31.52 -8.69
C LEU A 747 -16.68 32.51 -9.60
N VAL A 748 -16.45 32.11 -10.85
CA VAL A 748 -15.85 32.95 -11.90
C VAL A 748 -16.70 32.85 -13.16
N SER A 749 -16.88 33.96 -13.85
CA SER A 749 -17.55 34.01 -15.16
C SER A 749 -16.88 35.08 -16.02
N GLN A 750 -15.97 34.67 -16.89
CA GLN A 750 -15.12 35.56 -17.67
C GLN A 750 -15.36 35.37 -19.17
N SER A 751 -15.96 36.37 -19.82
CA SER A 751 -16.26 36.34 -21.24
C SER A 751 -15.12 36.90 -22.10
N VAL A 752 -15.01 36.40 -23.32
CA VAL A 752 -14.10 36.91 -24.35
C VAL A 752 -14.88 37.21 -25.64
N SER A 753 -14.59 38.37 -26.23
CA SER A 753 -15.16 38.82 -27.50
C SER A 753 -14.11 39.32 -28.50
N ALA A 754 -12.83 39.16 -28.16
CA ALA A 754 -11.72 39.63 -28.95
C ALA A 754 -11.44 38.71 -30.16
N ALA A 755 -11.34 39.30 -31.34
CA ALA A 755 -10.96 38.58 -32.57
C ALA A 755 -9.46 38.22 -32.63
N SER A 756 -8.66 38.73 -31.68
CA SER A 756 -7.25 38.41 -31.48
C SER A 756 -7.06 37.81 -30.09
N TRP A 757 -6.07 36.93 -29.93
CA TRP A 757 -5.71 36.35 -28.64
C TRP A 757 -5.49 37.44 -27.60
N THR A 758 -6.24 37.35 -26.50
CA THR A 758 -6.19 38.28 -25.38
C THR A 758 -6.22 37.48 -24.09
N THR A 759 -5.29 37.77 -23.18
CA THR A 759 -5.30 37.18 -21.85
C THR A 759 -6.41 37.81 -21.01
N MET A 760 -7.27 36.96 -20.46
CA MET A 760 -8.30 37.30 -19.51
C MET A 760 -7.88 36.82 -18.13
N ALA A 761 -8.22 37.56 -17.07
CA ALA A 761 -7.90 37.18 -15.69
C ALA A 761 -9.03 37.56 -14.73
N ALA A 762 -9.21 36.76 -13.69
CA ALA A 762 -10.16 36.99 -12.60
C ALA A 762 -9.60 36.40 -11.31
N THR A 763 -10.18 36.81 -10.18
CA THR A 763 -9.87 36.25 -8.86
C THR A 763 -11.13 35.67 -8.25
N PHE A 764 -11.04 34.59 -7.49
CA PHE A 764 -12.16 34.07 -6.71
C PHE A 764 -11.69 33.47 -5.39
N THR A 765 -12.62 33.27 -4.47
CA THR A 765 -12.38 32.53 -3.23
C THR A 765 -12.99 31.15 -3.38
N ALA A 766 -12.18 30.10 -3.18
CA ALA A 766 -12.69 28.74 -3.25
C ALA A 766 -13.67 28.47 -2.09
N PRO A 767 -14.60 27.51 -2.23
CA PRO A 767 -15.56 27.18 -1.18
C PRO A 767 -14.86 26.89 0.15
N GLY A 768 -15.50 27.25 1.27
CA GLY A 768 -14.95 27.02 2.61
C GLY A 768 -14.92 25.55 3.02
N ALA A 769 -15.65 24.68 2.31
CA ALA A 769 -15.69 23.25 2.53
C ALA A 769 -14.92 22.52 1.41
N HIS A 770 -14.29 21.38 1.73
CA HIS A 770 -13.42 20.62 0.83
C HIS A 770 -14.15 19.57 -0.01
N ASP A 771 -15.40 19.29 0.32
CA ASP A 771 -16.30 18.34 -0.35
C ASP A 771 -17.01 18.97 -1.56
N HIS A 772 -16.79 20.27 -1.83
CA HIS A 772 -17.31 20.85 -3.06
C HIS A 772 -16.45 20.40 -4.26
N VAL A 773 -17.11 20.16 -5.38
CA VAL A 773 -16.43 19.85 -6.64
C VAL A 773 -16.45 21.11 -7.48
N LEU A 774 -15.26 21.67 -7.75
CA LEU A 774 -15.15 22.76 -8.71
C LEU A 774 -15.03 22.19 -10.12
N GLU A 775 -15.60 22.90 -11.08
CA GLU A 775 -15.53 22.57 -12.49
C GLU A 775 -15.14 23.82 -13.26
N ILE A 776 -14.03 23.73 -13.99
CA ILE A 776 -13.65 24.75 -14.96
C ILE A 776 -14.40 24.41 -16.23
N VAL A 777 -15.16 25.37 -16.75
CA VAL A 777 -16.06 25.18 -17.88
C VAL A 777 -15.75 26.20 -18.95
N LEU A 778 -15.60 25.74 -20.18
CA LEU A 778 -15.46 26.57 -21.37
C LEU A 778 -16.71 26.39 -22.23
N THR A 779 -17.37 27.51 -22.57
CA THR A 779 -18.54 27.54 -23.46
C THR A 779 -18.53 28.78 -24.35
N HIS A 780 -19.53 28.90 -25.22
CA HIS A 780 -19.86 30.19 -25.85
C HIS A 780 -20.60 31.11 -24.88
N SER A 781 -20.47 32.43 -25.08
CA SER A 781 -21.25 33.43 -24.34
C SER A 781 -22.71 33.48 -24.84
N ASP A 782 -22.92 33.26 -26.14
CA ASP A 782 -24.24 33.17 -26.78
C ASP A 782 -24.27 31.98 -27.76
N PRO A 783 -24.69 30.78 -27.33
CA PRO A 783 -24.77 29.59 -28.18
C PRO A 783 -25.88 29.67 -29.25
N ALA A 784 -26.75 30.68 -29.22
CA ALA A 784 -27.75 30.90 -30.27
C ALA A 784 -27.16 31.64 -31.49
N GLN A 785 -25.94 32.16 -31.39
CA GLN A 785 -25.22 32.77 -32.49
C GLN A 785 -24.17 31.82 -33.06
N PRO A 786 -23.85 31.90 -34.36
CA PRO A 786 -22.75 31.15 -34.93
C PRO A 786 -21.41 31.79 -34.52
N GLY A 787 -20.42 30.94 -34.30
CA GLY A 787 -19.06 31.40 -34.03
C GLY A 787 -18.15 30.30 -33.49
N THR A 788 -16.87 30.63 -33.40
CA THR A 788 -15.83 29.77 -32.85
C THR A 788 -15.16 30.48 -31.68
N PHE A 789 -14.86 29.75 -30.63
CA PHE A 789 -14.12 30.21 -29.47
C PHE A 789 -12.89 29.32 -29.31
N TRP A 790 -11.71 29.94 -29.21
CA TRP A 790 -10.48 29.26 -28.84
C TRP A 790 -10.04 29.72 -27.45
N ALA A 791 -9.65 28.74 -26.63
CA ALA A 791 -9.06 28.94 -25.31
C ALA A 791 -7.68 28.27 -25.26
N ASP A 792 -6.74 28.90 -24.58
CA ASP A 792 -5.38 28.41 -24.40
C ASP A 792 -4.82 28.92 -23.06
N GLN A 793 -3.72 28.33 -22.57
CA GLN A 793 -2.94 28.78 -21.42
C GLN A 793 -3.76 29.08 -20.15
N ILE A 794 -4.67 28.19 -19.77
CA ILE A 794 -5.41 28.32 -18.52
C ILE A 794 -4.43 28.19 -17.35
N ARG A 795 -4.52 29.11 -16.39
CA ARG A 795 -3.72 29.13 -15.16
C ARG A 795 -4.65 29.34 -14.00
N VAL A 796 -4.50 28.52 -12.97
CA VAL A 796 -5.20 28.67 -11.69
C VAL A 796 -4.16 28.52 -10.60
N SER A 797 -3.93 29.56 -9.81
CA SER A 797 -2.91 29.56 -8.75
C SER A 797 -3.48 30.16 -7.47
N ALA A 798 -3.13 29.58 -6.33
CA ALA A 798 -3.45 30.18 -5.03
C ALA A 798 -2.70 31.51 -4.90
N GLY A 799 -3.42 32.57 -4.51
CA GLY A 799 -2.92 33.94 -4.37
C GLY A 799 -2.21 34.22 -3.04
#